data_AF-A0AA39HI51-F1
#
_entry.id   AF-A0AA39HI51-F1
#
_cell.length_a   1.000
_cell.length_b   1.000
_cell.length_c   1.000
_cell.angle_alpha   90.00
_cell.angle_beta   90.00
_cell.angle_gamma   90.00
#
_symmetry.space_group_name_H-M   'P 1'
#
loop_
_entity.id
_entity.type
_entity.pdbx_description
1 polymer ?
#
loop_
_entity_poly.entity_id
_entity_poly.type
_entity_poly.pdbx_seq_one_letter_code
_entity_poly.pdbx_strand_id
1 'polypeptide(L)'
;MRLLVLFVSLLLAAECRQFKILVFSPRFAHSHVTYMGKIADALVEAGHDVTVFLPEISKNVQTNGTKLAKTITMPPAERVIKQFEGDAYFVDTWTASPSNPLIHRQLMSFVADTMAMQCEELVKHDEIFDHFRREQFDLGIVEAFDLCGFGFFEAIGVKKTIVTSSTIMFDGMSRALGVPSPPSFVPSTWSTSGESMNFAERFRNMFILNFVGYWFHDRTRNMEHKYFQDKFGADFPCFDELTARASVALVNSEPIIDFARPTLNKVLYIGGIGVPAPQPLNEFWTEVMGRREKAVLISFGSFAQSYVMPLKMKEALKETMRRFPDVTFIWKYEKEEDNIGQGVPNLVANPWVPQNDLLNHPNLKAFVTHAGMNSIIEASHRAVPLVTIPLFAEQLRNSKMTKKVGFSVYVDKEQLFDPDTVAAAIHEILNNDKYEKTAKRVSEMIKKRPIPIKESLVRHVEFVAEFGQMPTFDPIGRHLSWIAYNSLDVIAAGALALLTLGFILLVLIVKIFQLISSKKDKWREARSLGACANHQLRVNSSPVHGPLEAPHPHRVTSTESTMAQPLDIDSMISRLLNVGMAGGRLTTQVGEQELQQLCQMAKEVFISQSSLIEIEPPVVVCGDIHGQYADLLRVFDKNGFPPDSNYIFLGDYVDRGRQNIETICLMFCYKIKYPENFFMLRGNHECPAINRVYGFFEECNRRYKSIRLWNAFQDTFNWMPLCGLIGGKILCMHGGLSPALQNIEQLRSLPRPQDPPNPSMGIDLLWADPDQWAKGWQANTRGVSYVFGQDVVVDVCQKLDIDLVARAHQVVQDGYEFFANRRLVTIFSAPHYCGQFDNAAATMAVNEEMSCSFNVYRPTAKAVRMAMKANTPPATPTPAPFDHYSVDVIVDDRKVRLELTDTAGQESFTDLRRLSYYNTRVFIVCFSVVDRNSFLNVKSQWIPELRLYSSFSHVILVGTKIDLREPAEDKGEDRVSRKEGRKMARKIGALKYVECSSLRNIGLRSLFEDISRLVLYSEPSKIKESESCCNVL
;
A
#
# COMPACT_ATOMS: atom_id res chain seq x y z
N MET A 1 16.58 36.35 37.47
CA MET A 1 16.33 34.90 37.28
C MET A 1 14.87 34.59 36.91
N ARG A 2 13.85 35.07 37.65
CA ARG A 2 12.43 34.84 37.29
C ARG A 2 11.99 35.43 35.93
N LEU A 3 12.51 36.59 35.54
CA LEU A 3 12.27 37.20 34.22
C LEU A 3 12.95 36.43 33.06
N LEU A 4 14.09 35.78 33.31
CA LEU A 4 14.82 35.03 32.31
C LEU A 4 14.17 33.66 32.05
N VAL A 5 13.62 33.04 33.11
CA VAL A 5 12.83 31.80 32.99
C VAL A 5 11.55 32.07 32.21
N LEU A 6 10.83 33.16 32.48
CA LEU A 6 9.65 33.56 31.70
C LEU A 6 9.97 33.83 30.22
N PHE A 7 11.11 34.47 29.94
CA PHE A 7 11.52 34.79 28.56
C PHE A 7 11.99 33.55 27.78
N VAL A 8 12.61 32.58 28.45
CA VAL A 8 13.03 31.30 27.85
C VAL A 8 11.83 30.35 27.68
N SER A 9 10.85 30.38 28.59
CA SER A 9 9.57 29.67 28.40
C SER A 9 8.76 30.22 27.22
N LEU A 10 8.84 31.52 26.95
CA LEU A 10 8.22 32.17 25.78
C LEU A 10 8.96 31.89 24.45
N LEU A 11 10.24 31.49 24.51
CA LEU A 11 11.08 31.18 23.33
C LEU A 11 11.17 29.67 23.02
N LEU A 12 10.84 28.79 23.98
CA LEU A 12 10.75 27.34 23.82
C LEU A 12 9.32 26.84 23.50
N ALA A 13 8.34 27.74 23.47
CA ALA A 13 7.13 27.48 22.70
C ALA A 13 7.58 27.38 21.23
N ALA A 14 7.64 26.17 20.68
CA ALA A 14 7.49 25.98 19.25
C ALA A 14 6.31 26.87 18.78
N GLU A 15 6.32 27.36 17.55
CA GLU A 15 5.12 27.95 16.96
C GLU A 15 4.02 26.87 16.92
N CYS A 16 3.38 26.58 18.04
CA CYS A 16 2.17 25.79 18.13
C CYS A 16 1.11 26.74 17.60
N ARG A 17 0.98 26.76 16.27
CA ARG A 17 -0.05 27.54 15.59
C ARG A 17 -1.39 26.99 16.04
N GLN A 18 -1.99 27.70 16.97
CA GLN A 18 -3.33 27.44 17.42
C GLN A 18 -4.30 27.86 16.31
N PHE A 19 -4.91 26.88 15.63
CA PHE A 19 -6.01 27.14 14.70
C PHE A 19 -7.33 27.21 15.46
N LYS A 20 -8.24 28.04 14.96
CA LYS A 20 -9.63 28.12 15.42
C LYS A 20 -10.50 27.24 14.52
N ILE A 21 -10.97 26.12 15.06
CA ILE A 21 -11.62 25.04 14.29
C ILE A 21 -13.09 24.96 14.68
N LEU A 22 -13.96 24.92 13.66
CA LEU A 22 -15.39 24.72 13.83
C LEU A 22 -15.78 23.31 13.41
N VAL A 23 -16.37 22.55 14.33
CA VAL A 23 -16.92 21.21 14.05
C VAL A 23 -18.45 21.32 13.97
N PHE A 24 -19.03 20.99 12.82
CA PHE A 24 -20.49 20.92 12.64
C PHE A 24 -20.94 19.47 12.85
N SER A 25 -21.67 19.22 13.94
CA SER A 25 -22.12 17.88 14.33
C SER A 25 -23.59 17.90 14.79
N PRO A 26 -24.55 17.65 13.88
CA PRO A 26 -25.95 17.55 14.24
C PRO A 26 -26.19 16.45 15.28
N ARG A 27 -26.97 16.74 16.34
CA ARG A 27 -27.31 15.77 17.39
C ARG A 27 -28.44 14.86 16.95
N PHE A 28 -28.16 14.02 15.96
CA PHE A 28 -29.09 13.01 15.43
C PHE A 28 -28.94 11.65 16.11
N ALA A 29 -27.71 11.16 16.29
CA ALA A 29 -27.43 9.85 16.86
C ALA A 29 -26.21 9.87 17.79
N HIS A 30 -26.25 9.08 18.88
CA HIS A 30 -25.19 9.05 19.89
C HIS A 30 -23.81 8.69 19.31
N SER A 31 -23.75 7.72 18.40
CA SER A 31 -22.49 7.28 17.76
C SER A 31 -21.84 8.39 16.92
N HIS A 32 -22.64 9.13 16.16
CA HIS A 32 -22.19 10.22 15.30
C HIS A 32 -21.62 11.37 16.14
N VAL A 33 -22.40 11.83 17.11
CA VAL A 33 -22.00 12.92 18.01
C VAL A 33 -20.75 12.55 18.81
N THR A 34 -20.67 11.30 19.30
CA THR A 34 -19.48 10.84 20.04
C THR A 34 -18.23 10.82 19.16
N TYR A 35 -18.34 10.34 17.92
CA TYR A 35 -17.20 10.29 17.01
C TYR A 35 -16.69 11.70 16.64
N MET A 36 -17.61 12.60 16.29
CA MET A 36 -17.28 14.01 16.00
C MET A 36 -16.70 14.74 17.22
N GLY A 37 -17.26 14.49 18.41
CA GLY A 37 -16.74 15.03 19.66
C GLY A 37 -15.36 14.49 20.03
N LYS A 38 -15.02 13.25 19.65
CA LYS A 38 -13.68 12.67 19.87
C LYS A 38 -12.64 13.25 18.92
N ILE A 39 -13.02 13.58 17.69
CA ILE A 39 -12.19 14.38 16.79
C ILE A 39 -11.93 15.76 17.42
N ALA A 40 -12.98 16.42 17.93
CA ALA A 40 -12.86 17.72 18.57
C ALA A 40 -11.94 17.66 19.82
N ASP A 41 -12.15 16.69 20.71
CA ASP A 41 -11.31 16.47 21.90
C ASP A 41 -9.84 16.27 21.52
N ALA A 42 -9.57 15.45 20.50
CA ALA A 42 -8.21 15.20 20.04
C ALA A 42 -7.49 16.47 19.54
N LEU A 43 -8.24 17.38 18.92
CA LEU A 43 -7.73 18.67 18.42
C LEU A 43 -7.55 19.69 19.54
N VAL A 44 -8.42 19.71 20.55
CA VAL A 44 -8.20 20.52 21.76
C VAL A 44 -6.96 20.04 22.52
N GLU A 45 -6.78 18.73 22.66
CA GLU A 45 -5.59 18.14 23.27
C GLU A 45 -4.30 18.44 22.49
N ALA A 46 -4.41 18.73 21.19
CA ALA A 46 -3.30 19.20 20.36
C ALA A 46 -3.04 20.72 20.48
N GLY A 47 -3.86 21.45 21.24
CA GLY A 47 -3.68 22.88 21.52
C GLY A 47 -4.53 23.83 20.66
N HIS A 48 -5.44 23.32 19.83
CA HIS A 48 -6.30 24.16 18.99
C HIS A 48 -7.53 24.71 19.73
N ASP A 49 -8.05 25.85 19.28
CA ASP A 49 -9.32 26.40 19.78
C ASP A 49 -10.48 25.77 18.99
N VAL A 50 -11.18 24.82 19.61
CA VAL A 50 -12.22 24.05 18.93
C VAL A 50 -13.60 24.38 19.49
N THR A 51 -14.51 24.71 18.57
CA THR A 51 -15.94 24.89 18.86
C THR A 51 -16.74 23.83 18.09
N VAL A 52 -17.62 23.12 18.79
CA VAL A 52 -18.56 22.15 18.21
C VAL A 52 -19.95 22.79 18.18
N PHE A 53 -20.47 23.01 16.98
CA PHE A 53 -21.83 23.47 16.76
C PHE A 53 -22.76 22.26 16.58
N LEU A 54 -23.79 22.19 17.42
CA LEU A 54 -24.65 21.03 17.63
C LEU A 54 -26.13 21.42 17.41
N PRO A 55 -26.61 21.51 16.16
CA PRO A 55 -28.04 21.56 15.89
C PRO A 55 -28.73 20.31 16.48
N GLU A 56 -29.67 20.51 17.39
CA GLU A 56 -30.39 19.43 18.05
C GLU A 56 -31.44 18.83 17.10
N ILE A 57 -31.41 17.52 16.92
CA ILE A 57 -32.39 16.81 16.08
C ILE A 57 -33.17 15.80 16.92
N SER A 58 -32.46 14.91 17.62
CA SER A 58 -33.08 13.87 18.44
C SER A 58 -33.04 14.24 19.92
N LYS A 59 -34.21 14.29 20.57
CA LYS A 59 -34.32 14.47 22.04
C LYS A 59 -33.70 13.31 22.83
N ASN A 60 -33.55 12.14 22.20
CA ASN A 60 -32.99 10.95 22.83
C ASN A 60 -31.46 10.98 22.92
N VAL A 61 -30.80 11.92 22.23
CA VAL A 61 -29.34 12.08 22.25
C VAL A 61 -28.97 13.20 23.21
N GLN A 62 -28.70 12.84 24.47
CA GLN A 62 -28.35 13.78 25.55
C GLN A 62 -26.87 14.22 25.52
N THR A 63 -25.99 13.42 24.89
CA THR A 63 -24.56 13.72 24.83
C THR A 63 -24.25 14.83 23.82
N ASN A 64 -23.23 15.63 24.11
CA ASN A 64 -22.58 16.57 23.19
C ASN A 64 -21.32 15.95 22.52
N GLY A 65 -20.93 14.74 22.91
CA GLY A 65 -19.82 13.96 22.33
C GLY A 65 -18.41 14.37 22.75
N THR A 66 -18.21 15.61 23.19
CA THR A 66 -16.92 16.20 23.58
C THR A 66 -16.86 16.46 25.08
N LYS A 67 -15.67 16.30 25.67
CA LYS A 67 -15.40 16.68 27.07
C LYS A 67 -14.58 17.96 27.18
N LEU A 68 -13.94 18.40 26.08
CA LEU A 68 -12.92 19.45 26.10
C LEU A 68 -13.25 20.66 25.23
N ALA A 69 -13.97 20.47 24.11
CA ALA A 69 -14.26 21.55 23.17
C ALA A 69 -15.43 22.42 23.63
N LYS A 70 -15.45 23.68 23.18
CA LYS A 70 -16.59 24.59 23.40
C LYS A 70 -17.78 24.07 22.63
N THR A 71 -18.98 24.13 23.21
CA THR A 71 -20.20 23.67 22.54
C THR A 71 -21.20 24.80 22.37
N ILE A 72 -21.78 24.90 21.19
CA ILE A 72 -22.91 25.78 20.88
C ILE A 72 -24.04 24.90 20.36
N THR A 73 -25.25 25.06 20.89
CA THR A 73 -26.41 24.27 20.48
C THR A 73 -27.45 25.16 19.81
N MET A 74 -28.26 24.56 18.93
CA MET A 74 -29.47 25.16 18.39
C MET A 74 -30.63 24.19 18.66
N PRO A 75 -31.77 24.64 19.20
CA PRO A 75 -32.89 23.74 19.51
C PRO A 75 -33.46 23.07 18.25
N PRO A 76 -34.19 21.94 18.41
CA PRO A 76 -34.83 21.27 17.28
C PRO A 76 -36.00 22.09 16.73
N ALA A 77 -36.15 22.08 15.40
CA ALA A 77 -37.30 22.68 14.74
C ALA A 77 -38.61 22.03 15.22
N GLU A 78 -39.70 22.80 15.32
CA GLU A 78 -41.00 22.27 15.78
C GLU A 78 -41.47 21.09 14.91
N ARG A 79 -41.20 21.15 13.60
CA ARG A 79 -41.52 20.07 12.65
C ARG A 79 -40.70 18.81 12.90
N VAL A 80 -39.43 18.95 13.29
CA VAL A 80 -38.56 17.83 13.69
C VAL A 80 -39.09 17.19 14.98
N ILE A 81 -39.49 18.01 15.96
CA ILE A 81 -40.09 17.51 17.21
C ILE A 81 -41.31 16.63 16.90
N LYS A 82 -42.24 17.12 16.07
CA LYS A 82 -43.45 16.39 15.68
C LYS A 82 -43.14 15.09 14.93
N GLN A 83 -42.08 15.07 14.13
CA GLN A 83 -41.68 13.88 13.38
C GLN A 83 -41.17 12.75 14.29
N PHE A 84 -40.63 13.07 15.47
CA PHE A 84 -40.23 12.09 16.49
C PHE A 84 -41.31 11.84 17.57
N GLU A 85 -42.56 12.30 17.38
CA GLU A 85 -43.66 11.99 18.28
C GLU A 85 -44.12 10.52 18.11
N GLY A 86 -43.78 9.67 19.09
CA GLY A 86 -44.20 8.28 19.18
C GLY A 86 -43.10 7.25 18.82
N ASP A 87 -43.40 5.97 19.05
CA ASP A 87 -42.43 4.87 18.92
C ASP A 87 -42.43 4.20 17.52
N ALA A 88 -43.36 4.57 16.63
CA ALA A 88 -43.61 3.83 15.37
C ALA A 88 -42.35 3.66 14.51
N TYR A 89 -41.55 4.71 14.38
CA TYR A 89 -40.29 4.67 13.65
C TYR A 89 -39.28 3.70 14.26
N PHE A 90 -39.18 3.66 15.60
CA PHE A 90 -38.29 2.74 16.31
C PHE A 90 -38.78 1.29 16.21
N VAL A 91 -40.10 1.08 16.25
CA VAL A 91 -40.72 -0.25 16.03
C VAL A 91 -40.39 -0.76 14.63
N ASP A 92 -40.47 0.10 13.61
CA ASP A 92 -40.16 -0.26 12.23
C ASP A 92 -38.71 -0.75 12.06
N THR A 93 -37.75 -0.26 12.86
CA THR A 93 -36.36 -0.76 12.79
C THR A 93 -36.25 -2.26 13.10
N TRP A 94 -37.12 -2.78 13.98
CA TRP A 94 -37.16 -4.18 14.36
C TRP A 94 -37.99 -5.04 13.41
N THR A 95 -39.07 -4.51 12.85
CA THR A 95 -40.05 -5.27 12.06
C THR A 95 -39.82 -5.18 10.54
N ALA A 96 -39.19 -4.12 10.03
CA ALA A 96 -38.90 -3.95 8.61
C ALA A 96 -37.92 -5.01 8.09
N SER A 97 -38.06 -5.53 6.86
CA SER A 97 -37.02 -6.41 6.31
C SER A 97 -35.70 -5.65 6.07
N PRO A 98 -34.55 -6.17 6.54
CA PRO A 98 -33.27 -5.48 6.41
C PRO A 98 -32.68 -5.64 4.99
N SER A 99 -33.28 -6.49 4.16
CA SER A 99 -32.82 -6.76 2.80
C SER A 99 -33.65 -6.05 1.72
N ASN A 100 -34.76 -5.42 2.10
CA ASN A 100 -35.71 -4.83 1.17
C ASN A 100 -35.32 -3.37 0.84
N PRO A 101 -34.92 -3.08 -0.41
CA PRO A 101 -34.48 -1.74 -0.79
C PRO A 101 -35.60 -0.68 -0.76
N LEU A 102 -36.87 -1.07 -0.90
CA LEU A 102 -38.00 -0.14 -0.78
C LEU A 102 -38.16 0.35 0.65
N ILE A 103 -38.03 -0.56 1.63
CA ILE A 103 -38.13 -0.20 3.04
C ILE A 103 -36.94 0.65 3.47
N HIS A 104 -35.72 0.32 3.02
CA HIS A 104 -34.55 1.17 3.24
C HIS A 104 -34.75 2.57 2.68
N ARG A 105 -35.32 2.70 1.47
CA ARG A 105 -35.60 4.00 0.88
C ARG A 105 -36.60 4.80 1.71
N GLN A 106 -37.67 4.17 2.22
CA GLN A 106 -38.64 4.83 3.11
C GLN A 106 -38.00 5.29 4.43
N LEU A 107 -37.18 4.44 5.05
CA LEU A 107 -36.44 4.79 6.27
C LEU A 107 -35.50 5.98 6.04
N MET A 108 -34.82 6.00 4.89
CA MET A 108 -33.90 7.08 4.53
C MET A 108 -34.62 8.36 4.08
N SER A 109 -35.85 8.28 3.54
CA SER A 109 -36.70 9.47 3.34
C SER A 109 -36.93 10.19 4.66
N PHE A 110 -37.28 9.46 5.72
CA PHE A 110 -37.51 10.03 7.04
C PHE A 110 -36.28 10.80 7.53
N VAL A 111 -35.10 10.18 7.44
CA VAL A 111 -33.83 10.79 7.88
C VAL A 111 -33.50 12.04 7.05
N ALA A 112 -33.58 11.96 5.72
CA ALA A 112 -33.32 13.09 4.83
C ALA A 112 -34.28 14.27 5.10
N ASP A 113 -35.57 13.97 5.31
CA ASP A 113 -36.60 14.97 5.58
C ASP A 113 -36.36 15.65 6.93
N THR A 114 -35.96 14.89 7.96
CA THR A 114 -35.60 15.41 9.28
C THR A 114 -34.41 16.38 9.21
N MET A 115 -33.33 15.99 8.52
CA MET A 115 -32.15 16.84 8.37
C MET A 115 -32.47 18.11 7.61
N ALA A 116 -33.21 17.98 6.50
CA ALA A 116 -33.66 19.13 5.72
C ALA A 116 -34.54 20.08 6.54
N MET A 117 -35.45 19.58 7.38
CA MET A 117 -36.27 20.41 8.26
C MET A 117 -35.45 21.14 9.32
N GLN A 118 -34.44 20.48 9.89
CA GLN A 118 -33.53 21.15 10.84
C GLN A 118 -32.65 22.18 10.14
N CYS A 119 -32.21 21.89 8.91
CA CYS A 119 -31.44 22.81 8.09
C CYS A 119 -32.25 24.04 7.68
N GLU A 120 -33.52 23.86 7.29
CA GLU A 120 -34.47 24.94 7.03
C GLU A 120 -34.56 25.89 8.24
N GLU A 121 -34.62 25.33 9.45
CA GLU A 121 -34.68 26.11 10.68
C GLU A 121 -33.39 26.88 10.93
N LEU A 122 -32.23 26.23 10.80
CA LEU A 122 -30.92 26.89 10.93
C LEU A 122 -30.83 28.12 10.02
N VAL A 123 -31.24 27.96 8.76
CA VAL A 123 -31.18 29.02 7.74
C VAL A 123 -32.05 30.23 8.12
N LYS A 124 -33.05 30.12 9.01
CA LYS A 124 -33.86 31.27 9.45
C LYS A 124 -33.18 32.16 10.51
N HIS A 125 -32.15 31.68 11.19
CA HIS A 125 -31.53 32.37 12.32
C HIS A 125 -30.31 33.22 11.91
N ASP A 126 -30.53 34.44 11.43
CA ASP A 126 -29.46 35.38 11.03
C ASP A 126 -28.44 35.64 12.15
N GLU A 127 -28.90 35.69 13.40
CA GLU A 127 -28.08 35.88 14.58
C GLU A 127 -27.02 34.78 14.77
N ILE A 128 -27.32 33.54 14.35
CA ILE A 128 -26.36 32.42 14.37
C ILE A 128 -25.29 32.65 13.31
N PHE A 129 -25.67 32.96 12.07
CA PHE A 129 -24.70 33.24 11.00
C PHE A 129 -23.80 34.43 11.36
N ASP A 130 -24.36 35.49 11.91
CA ASP A 130 -23.62 36.69 12.33
C ASP A 130 -22.70 36.43 13.53
N HIS A 131 -23.11 35.56 14.45
CA HIS A 131 -22.23 35.09 15.53
C HIS A 131 -21.02 34.33 14.96
N PHE A 132 -21.24 33.28 14.19
CA PHE A 132 -20.15 32.43 13.67
C PHE A 132 -19.26 33.16 12.64
N ARG A 133 -19.81 34.11 11.86
CA ARG A 133 -19.01 34.95 10.96
C ARG A 133 -18.06 35.87 11.73
N ARG A 134 -18.47 36.40 12.90
CA ARG A 134 -17.60 37.24 13.75
C ARG A 134 -16.48 36.43 14.42
N GLU A 135 -16.71 35.15 14.67
CA GLU A 135 -15.71 34.27 15.28
C GLU A 135 -14.48 34.01 14.38
N GLN A 136 -14.62 34.14 13.05
CA GLN A 136 -13.52 33.99 12.07
C GLN A 136 -12.74 32.66 12.22
N PHE A 137 -13.42 31.53 12.01
CA PHE A 137 -12.80 30.21 12.07
C PHE A 137 -11.84 29.96 10.89
N ASP A 138 -10.70 29.33 11.18
CA ASP A 138 -9.67 28.97 10.18
C ASP A 138 -10.08 27.75 9.35
N LEU A 139 -10.79 26.80 9.96
CA LEU A 139 -11.12 25.50 9.38
C LEU A 139 -12.49 25.01 9.86
N GLY A 140 -13.27 24.41 8.95
CA GLY A 140 -14.50 23.69 9.25
C GLY A 140 -14.35 22.17 9.11
N ILE A 141 -14.89 21.40 10.06
CA ILE A 141 -15.04 19.94 9.95
C ILE A 141 -16.53 19.62 9.96
N VAL A 142 -17.01 18.95 8.91
CA VAL A 142 -18.44 18.65 8.72
C VAL A 142 -18.66 17.15 8.47
N GLU A 143 -19.76 16.64 8.98
CA GLU A 143 -20.19 15.26 8.72
C GLU A 143 -20.89 15.13 7.35
N ALA A 144 -20.52 14.13 6.55
CA ALA A 144 -21.06 13.87 5.21
C ALA A 144 -22.49 13.31 5.18
N PHE A 145 -23.05 13.02 6.35
CA PHE A 145 -24.39 12.47 6.50
C PHE A 145 -25.48 13.56 6.46
N ASP A 146 -25.14 14.78 6.89
CA ASP A 146 -25.96 16.00 6.83
C ASP A 146 -25.15 17.09 6.10
N LEU A 147 -25.62 17.52 4.93
CA LEU A 147 -24.84 18.40 4.07
C LEU A 147 -25.06 19.88 4.41
N CYS A 148 -25.97 20.20 5.34
CA CYS A 148 -26.29 21.56 5.76
C CYS A 148 -25.05 22.30 6.29
N GLY A 149 -24.13 21.58 6.93
CA GLY A 149 -22.88 22.14 7.43
C GLY A 149 -21.98 22.72 6.33
N PHE A 150 -22.00 22.17 5.11
CA PHE A 150 -21.26 22.74 3.98
C PHE A 150 -21.83 24.09 3.56
N GLY A 151 -23.15 24.19 3.44
CA GLY A 151 -23.82 25.45 3.17
C GLY A 151 -23.56 26.47 4.28
N PHE A 152 -23.63 26.02 5.54
CA PHE A 152 -23.37 26.87 6.70
C PHE A 152 -21.95 27.46 6.64
N PHE A 153 -20.92 26.63 6.43
CA PHE A 153 -19.53 27.08 6.31
C PHE A 153 -19.33 28.06 5.15
N GLU A 154 -19.92 27.79 3.99
CA GLU A 154 -19.83 28.69 2.84
C GLU A 154 -20.43 30.07 3.14
N ALA A 155 -21.56 30.12 3.85
CA ALA A 155 -22.28 31.35 4.21
C ALA A 155 -21.64 32.18 5.33
N ILE A 156 -20.87 31.55 6.23
CA ILE A 156 -20.08 32.25 7.27
C ILE A 156 -18.65 32.58 6.82
N GLY A 157 -18.24 32.12 5.63
CA GLY A 157 -16.92 32.42 5.05
C GLY A 157 -15.82 31.42 5.38
N VAL A 158 -16.14 30.25 5.94
CA VAL A 158 -15.18 29.18 6.22
C VAL A 158 -14.94 28.37 4.95
N LYS A 159 -13.83 28.65 4.25
CA LYS A 159 -13.51 28.04 2.95
C LYS A 159 -12.67 26.76 3.05
N LYS A 160 -11.90 26.60 4.13
CA LYS A 160 -11.08 25.40 4.37
C LYS A 160 -11.96 24.38 5.08
N THR A 161 -12.18 23.23 4.46
CA THR A 161 -13.10 22.22 4.99
C THR A 161 -12.50 20.82 4.97
N ILE A 162 -12.89 20.03 5.98
CA ILE A 162 -12.68 18.60 6.07
C ILE A 162 -14.05 17.94 6.15
N VAL A 163 -14.25 16.92 5.34
CA VAL A 163 -15.47 16.11 5.36
C VAL A 163 -15.24 14.85 6.18
N THR A 164 -16.24 14.40 6.92
CA THR A 164 -16.13 13.30 7.87
C THR A 164 -17.29 12.32 7.73
N SER A 165 -17.05 11.01 7.76
CA SER A 165 -18.08 10.00 7.96
C SER A 165 -17.92 9.34 9.32
N SER A 166 -18.95 9.39 10.15
CA SER A 166 -19.00 8.71 11.46
C SER A 166 -19.24 7.20 11.35
N THR A 167 -19.33 6.65 10.14
CA THR A 167 -19.34 5.21 9.87
C THR A 167 -18.43 4.95 8.66
N ILE A 168 -18.75 3.94 7.84
CA ILE A 168 -18.08 3.67 6.56
C ILE A 168 -18.17 4.86 5.60
N MET A 169 -17.34 4.84 4.57
CA MET A 169 -17.43 5.78 3.47
C MET A 169 -18.78 5.60 2.75
N PHE A 170 -19.70 6.54 2.95
CA PHE A 170 -21.02 6.50 2.33
C PHE A 170 -20.96 6.59 0.81
N ASP A 171 -21.98 6.04 0.15
CA ASP A 171 -22.09 6.02 -1.31
C ASP A 171 -22.10 7.46 -1.88
N GLY A 172 -22.92 8.34 -1.31
CA GLY A 172 -23.01 9.75 -1.69
C GLY A 172 -21.70 10.52 -1.54
N MET A 173 -21.05 10.37 -0.37
CA MET A 173 -19.73 10.94 -0.09
C MET A 173 -18.67 10.44 -1.08
N SER A 174 -18.67 9.13 -1.38
CA SER A 174 -17.74 8.55 -2.37
C SER A 174 -17.92 9.21 -3.74
N ARG A 175 -19.17 9.38 -4.19
CA ARG A 175 -19.49 10.01 -5.48
C ARG A 175 -19.09 11.48 -5.51
N ALA A 176 -19.40 12.24 -4.47
CA ALA A 176 -19.08 13.66 -4.38
C ALA A 176 -17.55 13.90 -4.37
N LEU A 177 -16.78 13.03 -3.71
CA LEU A 177 -15.32 13.12 -3.68
C LEU A 177 -14.62 12.53 -4.91
N GLY A 178 -15.34 11.83 -5.79
CA GLY A 178 -14.76 11.10 -6.92
C GLY A 178 -14.01 9.82 -6.53
N VAL A 179 -14.28 9.27 -5.35
CA VAL A 179 -13.71 7.98 -4.90
C VAL A 179 -14.36 6.86 -5.72
N PRO A 180 -13.58 5.99 -6.39
CA PRO A 180 -14.17 4.93 -7.19
C PRO A 180 -14.98 3.94 -6.33
N SER A 181 -16.19 3.61 -6.81
CA SER A 181 -17.09 2.64 -6.18
C SER A 181 -17.63 1.63 -7.21
N PRO A 182 -16.79 0.76 -7.83
CA PRO A 182 -17.28 -0.21 -8.81
C PRO A 182 -18.27 -1.19 -8.16
N PRO A 183 -19.55 -1.21 -8.61
CA PRO A 183 -20.58 -2.02 -7.96
C PRO A 183 -20.40 -3.53 -8.17
N SER A 184 -19.42 -3.93 -8.98
CA SER A 184 -19.07 -5.32 -9.24
C SER A 184 -18.34 -6.00 -8.08
N PHE A 185 -17.68 -5.24 -7.20
CA PHE A 185 -16.94 -5.79 -6.05
C PHE A 185 -16.86 -4.85 -4.84
N VAL A 186 -17.26 -3.58 -4.96
CA VAL A 186 -17.43 -2.68 -3.81
C VAL A 186 -18.90 -2.74 -3.37
N PRO A 187 -19.21 -3.32 -2.19
CA PRO A 187 -20.57 -3.30 -1.68
C PRO A 187 -21.01 -1.88 -1.39
N SER A 188 -22.20 -1.51 -1.89
CA SER A 188 -22.91 -0.31 -1.45
C SER A 188 -23.04 -0.33 0.07
N THR A 189 -23.14 0.86 0.66
CA THR A 189 -23.41 1.05 2.08
C THR A 189 -24.58 0.17 2.55
N TRP A 190 -25.66 0.06 1.76
CA TRP A 190 -26.86 -0.75 2.09
C TRP A 190 -26.85 -2.16 1.48
N SER A 191 -25.69 -2.65 1.03
CA SER A 191 -25.62 -3.93 0.33
C SER A 191 -25.97 -5.10 1.24
N THR A 192 -26.75 -6.03 0.69
CA THR A 192 -26.96 -7.35 1.29
C THR A 192 -25.86 -8.33 0.91
N SER A 193 -24.85 -7.91 0.13
CA SER A 193 -23.74 -8.73 -0.38
C SER A 193 -22.41 -8.29 0.22
N GLY A 194 -21.43 -9.19 0.24
CA GLY A 194 -20.04 -8.80 0.51
C GLY A 194 -19.29 -8.60 -0.80
N GLU A 195 -18.09 -8.02 -0.76
CA GLU A 195 -16.96 -8.69 -1.37
C GLU A 195 -17.06 -9.35 -2.76
N SER A 196 -17.01 -10.67 -2.69
CA SER A 196 -17.10 -11.60 -3.80
C SER A 196 -18.56 -11.85 -4.15
N MET A 197 -19.02 -11.22 -5.24
CA MET A 197 -20.41 -11.27 -5.68
C MET A 197 -20.57 -12.10 -6.95
N ASN A 198 -21.57 -12.97 -6.98
CA ASN A 198 -22.03 -13.58 -8.24
C ASN A 198 -22.78 -12.55 -9.12
N PHE A 199 -23.23 -12.94 -10.31
CA PHE A 199 -23.92 -12.02 -11.22
C PHE A 199 -25.18 -11.37 -10.61
N ALA A 200 -26.05 -12.16 -9.97
CA ALA A 200 -27.27 -11.66 -9.36
C ALA A 200 -26.98 -10.72 -8.18
N GLU A 201 -25.96 -11.03 -7.38
CA GLU A 201 -25.49 -10.19 -6.29
C GLU A 201 -24.89 -8.87 -6.79
N ARG A 202 -24.11 -8.88 -7.86
CA ARG A 202 -23.59 -7.67 -8.51
C ARG A 202 -24.71 -6.79 -9.05
N PHE A 203 -25.70 -7.40 -9.71
CA PHE A 203 -26.88 -6.68 -10.20
C PHE A 203 -27.66 -6.02 -9.06
N ARG A 204 -27.91 -6.78 -7.97
CA ARG A 204 -28.59 -6.26 -6.78
C ARG A 204 -27.78 -5.14 -6.12
N ASN A 205 -26.46 -5.30 -5.99
CA ASN A 205 -25.60 -4.28 -5.40
C ASN A 205 -25.59 -2.99 -6.22
N MET A 206 -25.49 -3.10 -7.55
CA MET A 206 -25.63 -1.96 -8.47
C MET A 206 -26.99 -1.28 -8.33
N PHE A 207 -28.07 -2.06 -8.23
CA PHE A 207 -29.42 -1.52 -8.03
C PHE A 207 -29.53 -0.77 -6.70
N ILE A 208 -29.09 -1.37 -5.58
CA ILE A 208 -29.13 -0.75 -4.24
C ILE A 208 -28.30 0.54 -4.20
N LEU A 209 -27.10 0.53 -4.79
CA LEU A 209 -26.22 1.69 -4.86
C LEU A 209 -26.93 2.91 -5.46
N ASN A 210 -27.66 2.72 -6.56
CA ASN A 210 -28.36 3.82 -7.24
C ASN A 210 -29.72 4.13 -6.59
N PHE A 211 -30.50 3.10 -6.26
CA PHE A 211 -31.89 3.24 -5.83
C PHE A 211 -32.03 3.71 -4.38
N VAL A 212 -31.05 3.40 -3.53
CA VAL A 212 -31.02 3.81 -2.12
C VAL A 212 -29.87 4.79 -1.89
N GLY A 213 -28.63 4.39 -2.19
CA GLY A 213 -27.45 5.14 -1.77
C GLY A 213 -27.30 6.51 -2.39
N TYR A 214 -27.21 6.59 -3.72
CA TYR A 214 -27.16 7.86 -4.43
C TYR A 214 -28.45 8.66 -4.32
N TRP A 215 -29.59 7.98 -4.32
CA TRP A 215 -30.88 8.65 -4.13
C TRP A 215 -30.99 9.37 -2.78
N PHE A 216 -30.55 8.75 -1.69
CA PHE A 216 -30.58 9.36 -0.35
C PHE A 216 -29.72 10.63 -0.31
N HIS A 217 -28.51 10.56 -0.86
CA HIS A 217 -27.63 11.72 -0.99
C HIS A 217 -28.25 12.82 -1.84
N ASP A 218 -28.75 12.48 -3.04
CA ASP A 218 -29.36 13.45 -3.95
C ASP A 218 -30.59 14.12 -3.34
N ARG A 219 -31.43 13.37 -2.61
CA ARG A 219 -32.60 13.92 -1.91
C ARG A 219 -32.17 14.93 -0.86
N THR A 220 -31.28 14.53 0.05
CA THR A 220 -30.79 15.38 1.16
C THR A 220 -30.13 16.64 0.60
N ARG A 221 -29.21 16.48 -0.35
CA ARG A 221 -28.55 17.58 -1.08
C ARG A 221 -29.55 18.55 -1.69
N ASN A 222 -30.53 18.05 -2.46
CA ASN A 222 -31.49 18.92 -3.16
C ASN A 222 -32.37 19.72 -2.21
N MET A 223 -32.79 19.11 -1.09
CA MET A 223 -33.65 19.78 -0.12
C MET A 223 -32.87 20.84 0.66
N GLU A 224 -31.71 20.50 1.20
CA GLU A 224 -30.90 21.42 2.00
C GLU A 224 -30.31 22.56 1.16
N HIS A 225 -29.76 22.25 -0.03
CA HIS A 225 -29.20 23.25 -0.93
C HIS A 225 -30.25 24.28 -1.35
N LYS A 226 -31.50 23.85 -1.57
CA LYS A 226 -32.61 24.75 -1.92
C LYS A 226 -32.81 25.84 -0.85
N TYR A 227 -32.79 25.49 0.44
CA TYR A 227 -32.97 26.49 1.50
C TYR A 227 -31.85 27.54 1.51
N PHE A 228 -30.62 27.14 1.20
CA PHE A 228 -29.51 28.08 1.04
C PHE A 228 -29.65 28.93 -0.22
N GLN A 229 -30.11 28.37 -1.34
CA GLN A 229 -30.39 29.16 -2.55
C GLN A 229 -31.51 30.19 -2.31
N ASP A 230 -32.57 29.80 -1.61
CA ASP A 230 -33.71 30.67 -1.30
C ASP A 230 -33.26 31.85 -0.40
N LYS A 231 -32.30 31.64 0.52
CA LYS A 231 -31.77 32.69 1.41
C LYS A 231 -30.65 33.53 0.80
N PHE A 232 -29.65 32.89 0.20
CA PHE A 232 -28.39 33.53 -0.21
C PHE A 232 -28.29 33.78 -1.73
N GLY A 233 -29.29 33.36 -2.50
CA GLY A 233 -29.39 33.59 -3.94
C GLY A 233 -29.16 32.34 -4.79
N ALA A 234 -29.64 32.39 -6.03
CA ALA A 234 -29.61 31.25 -6.96
C ALA A 234 -28.18 30.77 -7.29
N ASP A 235 -27.18 31.66 -7.22
CA ASP A 235 -25.77 31.36 -7.50
C ASP A 235 -25.04 30.68 -6.33
N PHE A 236 -25.74 30.33 -5.24
CA PHE A 236 -25.12 29.64 -4.10
C PHE A 236 -24.53 28.29 -4.54
N PRO A 237 -23.25 27.98 -4.22
CA PRO A 237 -22.57 26.80 -4.72
C PRO A 237 -23.29 25.50 -4.40
N CYS A 238 -23.26 24.56 -5.36
CA CYS A 238 -23.83 23.23 -5.15
C CYS A 238 -23.10 22.49 -4.02
N PHE A 239 -23.85 21.83 -3.15
CA PHE A 239 -23.30 21.10 -2.00
C PHE A 239 -22.36 19.96 -2.39
N ASP A 240 -22.55 19.33 -3.55
CA ASP A 240 -21.60 18.32 -4.06
C ASP A 240 -20.25 18.96 -4.41
N GLU A 241 -20.25 20.18 -4.94
CA GLU A 241 -19.01 20.92 -5.18
C GLU A 241 -18.35 21.33 -3.87
N LEU A 242 -19.13 21.80 -2.89
CA LEU A 242 -18.61 22.13 -1.55
C LEU A 242 -18.00 20.89 -0.86
N THR A 243 -18.63 19.72 -1.03
CA THR A 243 -18.09 18.44 -0.55
C THR A 243 -16.79 18.09 -1.26
N ALA A 244 -16.73 18.22 -2.58
CA ALA A 244 -15.54 17.93 -3.38
C ALA A 244 -14.34 18.83 -3.06
N ARG A 245 -14.60 20.09 -2.64
CA ARG A 245 -13.58 21.07 -2.21
C ARG A 245 -12.85 20.65 -0.93
N ALA A 246 -13.43 19.75 -0.13
CA ALA A 246 -12.75 19.24 1.06
C ALA A 246 -11.42 18.58 0.69
N SER A 247 -10.34 19.01 1.33
CA SER A 247 -8.98 18.51 1.06
C SER A 247 -8.72 17.15 1.67
N VAL A 248 -9.41 16.83 2.77
CA VAL A 248 -9.30 15.57 3.48
C VAL A 248 -10.70 15.04 3.84
N ALA A 249 -10.84 13.73 3.76
CA ALA A 249 -12.02 12.97 4.10
C ALA A 249 -11.72 11.99 5.23
N LEU A 250 -12.24 12.23 6.43
CA LEU A 250 -12.08 11.38 7.60
C LEU A 250 -13.16 10.27 7.60
N VAL A 251 -12.78 9.02 7.80
CA VAL A 251 -13.74 7.89 7.77
C VAL A 251 -13.58 7.02 9.01
N ASN A 252 -14.69 6.75 9.70
CA ASN A 252 -14.75 5.88 10.88
C ASN A 252 -14.77 4.40 10.48
N SER A 253 -13.77 3.96 9.71
CA SER A 253 -13.58 2.55 9.35
C SER A 253 -12.14 2.14 9.63
N GLU A 254 -11.94 0.85 9.92
CA GLU A 254 -10.64 0.26 10.20
C GLU A 254 -10.21 -0.62 9.01
N PRO A 255 -9.21 -0.20 8.22
CA PRO A 255 -8.77 -0.92 7.02
C PRO A 255 -8.36 -2.37 7.25
N ILE A 256 -7.93 -2.73 8.47
CA ILE A 256 -7.57 -4.11 8.83
C ILE A 256 -8.78 -5.05 8.74
N ILE A 257 -9.99 -4.54 8.98
CA ILE A 257 -11.23 -5.34 9.01
C ILE A 257 -12.16 -5.05 7.83
N ASP A 258 -12.11 -3.86 7.23
CA ASP A 258 -13.03 -3.46 6.15
C ASP A 258 -12.74 -4.18 4.82
N PHE A 259 -13.71 -4.16 3.91
CA PHE A 259 -13.52 -4.65 2.54
C PHE A 259 -12.51 -3.77 1.79
N ALA A 260 -11.63 -4.41 1.03
CA ALA A 260 -10.67 -3.70 0.21
C ALA A 260 -11.41 -2.93 -0.90
N ARG A 261 -11.06 -1.65 -1.09
CA ARG A 261 -11.64 -0.80 -2.14
C ARG A 261 -10.60 0.17 -2.72
N PRO A 262 -10.78 0.63 -3.98
CA PRO A 262 -10.03 1.76 -4.49
C PRO A 262 -10.31 3.01 -3.65
N THR A 263 -9.30 3.83 -3.42
CA THR A 263 -9.39 5.06 -2.61
C THR A 263 -8.54 6.19 -3.20
N LEU A 264 -8.67 7.39 -2.65
CA LEU A 264 -7.90 8.59 -3.01
C LEU A 264 -6.94 8.96 -1.87
N ASN A 265 -5.86 9.67 -2.18
CA ASN A 265 -4.89 10.17 -1.19
C ASN A 265 -5.51 11.16 -0.18
N LYS A 266 -6.69 11.72 -0.48
CA LYS A 266 -7.45 12.57 0.46
C LYS A 266 -8.26 11.79 1.50
N VAL A 267 -8.37 10.46 1.41
CA VAL A 267 -9.18 9.67 2.35
C VAL A 267 -8.31 9.16 3.49
N LEU A 268 -8.65 9.56 4.71
CA LEU A 268 -7.99 9.12 5.93
C LEU A 268 -8.93 8.27 6.79
N TYR A 269 -8.52 7.03 7.06
CA TYR A 269 -9.23 6.11 7.93
C TYR A 269 -8.80 6.32 9.39
N ILE A 270 -9.71 6.81 10.21
CA ILE A 270 -9.48 7.08 11.64
C ILE A 270 -10.41 6.25 12.53
N GLY A 271 -10.88 5.10 12.02
CA GLY A 271 -11.58 4.10 12.83
C GLY A 271 -10.77 3.76 14.07
N GLY A 272 -11.38 3.91 15.25
CA GLY A 272 -10.69 3.73 16.54
C GLY A 272 -10.46 5.02 17.33
N ILE A 273 -10.54 6.22 16.71
CA ILE A 273 -10.41 7.50 17.44
C ILE A 273 -11.46 7.65 18.56
N GLY A 274 -12.63 7.01 18.36
CA GLY A 274 -13.71 7.00 19.32
C GLY A 274 -13.58 5.99 20.46
N VAL A 275 -12.59 5.09 20.44
CA VAL A 275 -12.43 4.04 21.45
C VAL A 275 -11.70 4.61 22.68
N PRO A 276 -12.37 4.76 23.83
CA PRO A 276 -11.73 5.34 25.01
C PRO A 276 -10.78 4.33 25.68
N ALA A 277 -9.83 4.84 26.47
CA ALA A 277 -9.05 3.99 27.37
C ALA A 277 -9.99 3.31 28.40
N PRO A 278 -9.81 2.01 28.66
CA PRO A 278 -10.70 1.28 29.57
C PRO A 278 -10.53 1.80 30.99
N GLN A 279 -11.64 1.92 31.71
CA GLN A 279 -11.65 2.26 33.13
C GLN A 279 -11.95 1.03 33.99
N PRO A 280 -11.50 1.01 35.25
CA PRO A 280 -11.93 -0.02 36.20
C PRO A 280 -13.45 -0.06 36.34
N LEU A 281 -14.01 -1.27 36.39
CA LEU A 281 -15.44 -1.46 36.65
C LEU A 281 -15.78 -1.02 38.08
N ASN A 282 -16.99 -0.48 38.27
CA ASN A 282 -17.50 -0.23 39.62
C ASN A 282 -17.83 -1.56 40.34
N GLU A 283 -18.18 -1.48 41.63
CA GLU A 283 -18.46 -2.67 42.46
C GLU A 283 -19.57 -3.55 41.86
N PHE A 284 -20.67 -2.94 41.40
CA PHE A 284 -21.78 -3.66 40.77
C PHE A 284 -21.33 -4.47 39.55
N TRP A 285 -20.62 -3.86 38.61
CA TRP A 285 -20.16 -4.55 37.40
C TRP A 285 -19.05 -5.56 37.69
N THR A 286 -18.22 -5.29 38.69
CA THR A 286 -17.21 -6.25 39.16
C THR A 286 -17.87 -7.51 39.73
N GLU A 287 -18.91 -7.36 40.55
CA GLU A 287 -19.71 -8.48 41.06
C GLU A 287 -20.36 -9.26 39.92
N VAL A 288 -21.05 -8.58 39.00
CA VAL A 288 -21.74 -9.20 37.86
C VAL A 288 -20.78 -10.03 37.01
N MET A 289 -19.59 -9.50 36.69
CA MET A 289 -18.58 -10.19 35.90
C MET A 289 -17.89 -11.33 36.65
N GLY A 290 -17.96 -11.34 37.99
CA GLY A 290 -17.44 -12.40 38.85
C GLY A 290 -18.40 -13.56 39.10
N ARG A 291 -19.69 -13.44 38.76
CA ARG A 291 -20.71 -14.49 39.03
C ARG A 291 -20.43 -15.82 38.33
N ARG A 292 -19.80 -15.79 37.14
CA ARG A 292 -19.52 -16.95 36.28
C ARG A 292 -18.25 -16.72 35.46
N GLU A 293 -17.65 -17.80 34.95
CA GLU A 293 -16.40 -17.73 34.17
C GLU A 293 -16.57 -17.08 32.78
N LYS A 294 -17.75 -17.22 32.18
CA LYS A 294 -18.08 -16.68 30.86
C LYS A 294 -19.20 -15.65 30.98
N ALA A 295 -19.05 -14.54 30.27
CA ALA A 295 -20.07 -13.52 30.11
C ALA A 295 -20.28 -13.14 28.64
N VAL A 296 -21.52 -12.77 28.32
CA VAL A 296 -21.93 -12.31 26.98
C VAL A 296 -22.66 -10.99 27.11
N LEU A 297 -22.21 -9.98 26.37
CA LEU A 297 -22.87 -8.68 26.28
C LEU A 297 -23.87 -8.68 25.12
N ILE A 298 -25.04 -8.10 25.32
CA ILE A 298 -26.08 -7.90 24.31
C ILE A 298 -26.42 -6.42 24.26
N SER A 299 -26.12 -5.76 23.14
CA SER A 299 -26.41 -4.33 22.92
C SER A 299 -26.69 -4.02 21.45
N PHE A 300 -27.88 -3.45 21.20
CA PHE A 300 -28.35 -3.02 19.88
C PHE A 300 -28.17 -1.51 19.65
N GLY A 301 -27.37 -0.84 20.50
CA GLY A 301 -27.05 0.59 20.36
C GLY A 301 -28.08 1.51 21.02
N SER A 302 -28.05 2.79 20.68
CA SER A 302 -28.98 3.80 21.21
C SER A 302 -30.17 4.07 20.29
N PHE A 303 -30.07 3.70 19.01
CA PHE A 303 -31.08 3.95 17.99
C PHE A 303 -32.09 2.80 17.89
N ALA A 304 -31.62 1.55 17.91
CA ALA A 304 -32.48 0.36 18.01
C ALA A 304 -32.61 -0.06 19.48
N GLN A 305 -33.49 0.63 20.21
CA GLN A 305 -33.72 0.36 21.63
C GLN A 305 -34.36 -1.01 21.83
N SER A 306 -33.88 -1.78 22.82
CA SER A 306 -34.33 -3.14 23.07
C SER A 306 -35.79 -3.18 23.57
N TYR A 307 -36.28 -2.12 24.22
CA TYR A 307 -37.65 -2.12 24.76
C TYR A 307 -38.73 -2.11 23.68
N VAL A 308 -38.46 -1.59 22.47
CA VAL A 308 -39.40 -1.63 21.34
C VAL A 308 -39.32 -2.93 20.54
N MET A 309 -38.39 -3.84 20.89
CA MET A 309 -38.27 -5.15 20.24
C MET A 309 -39.58 -5.95 20.38
N PRO A 310 -40.04 -6.66 19.34
CA PRO A 310 -41.21 -7.51 19.43
C PRO A 310 -41.12 -8.51 20.59
N LEU A 311 -42.21 -8.65 21.35
CA LEU A 311 -42.25 -9.51 22.55
C LEU A 311 -41.78 -10.95 22.27
N LYS A 312 -42.14 -11.51 21.11
CA LYS A 312 -41.71 -12.85 20.70
C LYS A 312 -40.18 -12.97 20.58
N MET A 313 -39.50 -11.96 20.03
CA MET A 313 -38.03 -11.95 19.96
C MET A 313 -37.41 -11.83 21.35
N LYS A 314 -38.00 -11.00 22.23
CA LYS A 314 -37.54 -10.88 23.63
C LYS A 314 -37.63 -12.21 24.37
N GLU A 315 -38.75 -12.92 24.24
CA GLU A 315 -38.93 -14.24 24.87
C GLU A 315 -38.02 -15.31 24.26
N ALA A 316 -37.78 -15.28 22.95
CA ALA A 316 -36.81 -16.17 22.31
C ALA A 316 -35.36 -15.93 22.80
N LEU A 317 -34.96 -14.66 22.99
CA LEU A 317 -33.67 -14.32 23.60
C LEU A 317 -33.59 -14.79 25.06
N LYS A 318 -34.65 -14.58 25.86
CA LYS A 318 -34.70 -15.09 27.24
C LYS A 318 -34.56 -16.62 27.29
N GLU A 319 -35.26 -17.32 26.40
CA GLU A 319 -35.17 -18.77 26.30
C GLU A 319 -33.78 -19.23 25.86
N THR A 320 -33.17 -18.55 24.90
CA THR A 320 -31.77 -18.77 24.52
C THR A 320 -30.85 -18.67 25.73
N MET A 321 -30.99 -17.62 26.54
CA MET A 321 -30.12 -17.39 27.71
C MET A 321 -30.28 -18.50 28.77
N ARG A 322 -31.50 -18.99 29.02
CA ARG A 322 -31.74 -20.09 29.98
C ARG A 322 -30.96 -21.37 29.66
N ARG A 323 -30.65 -21.59 28.38
CA ARG A 323 -29.89 -22.77 27.92
C ARG A 323 -28.39 -22.72 28.23
N PHE A 324 -27.88 -21.59 28.70
CA PHE A 324 -26.48 -21.42 29.09
C PHE A 324 -26.37 -21.04 30.59
N PRO A 325 -26.72 -21.96 31.51
CA PRO A 325 -26.75 -21.68 32.95
C PRO A 325 -25.40 -21.22 33.52
N ASP A 326 -24.29 -21.60 32.86
CA ASP A 326 -22.91 -21.27 33.23
C ASP A 326 -22.38 -19.98 32.57
N VAL A 327 -23.24 -19.22 31.87
CA VAL A 327 -22.88 -17.95 31.23
C VAL A 327 -23.69 -16.80 31.82
N THR A 328 -23.03 -15.70 32.21
CA THR A 328 -23.70 -14.46 32.62
C THR A 328 -24.02 -13.62 31.38
N PHE A 329 -25.30 -13.36 31.12
CA PHE A 329 -25.74 -12.45 30.07
C PHE A 329 -25.96 -11.04 30.63
N ILE A 330 -25.42 -10.04 29.94
CA ILE A 330 -25.64 -8.63 30.22
C ILE A 330 -26.43 -8.06 29.04
N TRP A 331 -27.65 -7.59 29.29
CA TRP A 331 -28.48 -7.00 28.24
C TRP A 331 -28.73 -5.52 28.51
N LYS A 332 -28.21 -4.66 27.62
CA LYS A 332 -28.57 -3.25 27.61
C LYS A 332 -30.04 -3.09 27.22
N TYR A 333 -30.88 -2.71 28.19
CA TYR A 333 -32.33 -2.64 28.06
C TYR A 333 -32.86 -1.38 28.72
N GLU A 334 -33.48 -0.49 27.94
CA GLU A 334 -33.69 0.91 28.32
C GLU A 334 -34.81 1.17 29.36
N LYS A 335 -35.73 0.23 29.58
CA LYS A 335 -36.84 0.37 30.53
C LYS A 335 -36.71 -0.62 31.68
N GLU A 336 -36.38 -0.14 32.88
CA GLU A 336 -36.28 -0.99 34.08
C GLU A 336 -37.65 -1.55 34.50
N GLU A 337 -38.73 -0.81 34.25
CA GLU A 337 -40.08 -1.17 34.69
C GLU A 337 -40.59 -2.46 34.02
N ASP A 338 -40.05 -2.79 32.84
CA ASP A 338 -40.40 -4.01 32.08
C ASP A 338 -39.90 -5.28 32.77
N ASN A 339 -38.99 -5.18 33.75
CA ASN A 339 -38.44 -6.31 34.51
C ASN A 339 -37.98 -7.50 33.64
N ILE A 340 -37.35 -7.20 32.50
CA ILE A 340 -37.08 -8.21 31.45
C ILE A 340 -36.23 -9.41 31.92
N GLY A 341 -35.41 -9.21 32.96
CA GLY A 341 -34.59 -10.26 33.59
C GLY A 341 -35.37 -11.25 34.47
N GLN A 342 -36.64 -10.97 34.80
CA GLN A 342 -37.43 -11.81 35.68
C GLN A 342 -37.58 -13.23 35.12
N GLY A 343 -37.27 -14.23 35.95
CA GLY A 343 -37.35 -15.65 35.58
C GLY A 343 -36.19 -16.15 34.70
N VAL A 344 -35.08 -15.40 34.60
CA VAL A 344 -33.84 -15.81 33.90
C VAL A 344 -32.65 -15.55 34.83
N PRO A 345 -32.21 -16.53 35.65
CA PRO A 345 -31.26 -16.31 36.76
C PRO A 345 -29.83 -15.94 36.32
N ASN A 346 -29.53 -16.06 35.04
CA ASN A 346 -28.24 -15.73 34.45
C ASN A 346 -28.28 -14.47 33.57
N LEU A 347 -29.37 -13.69 33.61
CA LEU A 347 -29.52 -12.43 32.88
C LEU A 347 -29.47 -11.23 33.84
N VAL A 348 -28.61 -10.27 33.52
CA VAL A 348 -28.55 -8.94 34.12
C VAL A 348 -28.98 -7.92 33.07
N ALA A 349 -30.17 -7.34 33.23
CA ALA A 349 -30.66 -6.25 32.39
C ALA A 349 -30.39 -4.89 33.05
N ASN A 350 -29.90 -3.92 32.28
CA ASN A 350 -29.65 -2.57 32.79
C ASN A 350 -29.82 -1.51 31.68
N PRO A 351 -30.39 -0.32 31.94
CA PRO A 351 -30.48 0.77 30.96
C PRO A 351 -29.14 1.29 30.48
N TRP A 352 -28.12 1.22 31.34
CA TRP A 352 -26.79 1.73 31.06
C TRP A 352 -25.72 0.69 31.33
N VAL A 353 -24.82 0.49 30.36
CA VAL A 353 -23.71 -0.47 30.47
C VAL A 353 -22.39 0.23 30.14
N PRO A 354 -21.31 0.03 30.91
CA PRO A 354 -19.98 0.52 30.57
C PRO A 354 -19.37 -0.37 29.49
N GLN A 355 -19.94 -0.34 28.28
CA GLN A 355 -19.66 -1.28 27.18
C GLN A 355 -18.15 -1.43 26.92
N ASN A 356 -17.43 -0.32 26.76
CA ASN A 356 -15.99 -0.34 26.50
C ASN A 356 -15.19 -1.08 27.60
N ASP A 357 -15.59 -0.91 28.86
CA ASP A 357 -14.89 -1.47 30.01
C ASP A 357 -15.25 -2.95 30.19
N LEU A 358 -16.51 -3.32 29.95
CA LEU A 358 -16.96 -4.72 29.90
C LEU A 358 -16.27 -5.48 28.77
N LEU A 359 -16.14 -4.90 27.58
CA LEU A 359 -15.42 -5.49 26.45
C LEU A 359 -13.94 -5.75 26.79
N ASN A 360 -13.36 -4.99 27.71
CA ASN A 360 -11.97 -5.17 28.15
C ASN A 360 -11.81 -6.26 29.24
N HIS A 361 -12.90 -6.78 29.81
CA HIS A 361 -12.84 -7.73 30.91
C HIS A 361 -12.59 -9.17 30.43
N PRO A 362 -11.68 -9.94 31.08
CA PRO A 362 -11.28 -11.27 30.59
C PRO A 362 -12.41 -12.32 30.54
N ASN A 363 -13.43 -12.17 31.39
CA ASN A 363 -14.59 -13.07 31.41
C ASN A 363 -15.60 -12.77 30.29
N LEU A 364 -15.54 -11.61 29.63
CA LEU A 364 -16.41 -11.34 28.49
C LEU A 364 -15.91 -12.10 27.26
N LYS A 365 -16.68 -13.08 26.80
CA LYS A 365 -16.27 -14.00 25.72
C LYS A 365 -16.96 -13.71 24.38
N ALA A 366 -18.08 -13.02 24.38
CA ALA A 366 -18.80 -12.65 23.17
C ALA A 366 -19.57 -11.35 23.32
N PHE A 367 -19.76 -10.68 22.20
CA PHE A 367 -20.62 -9.51 22.09
C PHE A 367 -21.68 -9.72 21.00
N VAL A 368 -22.95 -9.77 21.40
CA VAL A 368 -24.11 -9.80 20.51
C VAL A 368 -24.52 -8.37 20.20
N THR A 369 -24.50 -8.02 18.92
CA THR A 369 -24.71 -6.63 18.49
C THR A 369 -25.36 -6.54 17.12
N HIS A 370 -25.97 -5.38 16.83
CA HIS A 370 -26.53 -5.04 15.53
C HIS A 370 -25.47 -4.77 14.43
N ALA A 371 -24.17 -4.94 14.73
CA ALA A 371 -23.06 -4.69 13.79
C ALA A 371 -22.93 -3.22 13.33
N GLY A 372 -23.32 -2.27 14.19
CA GLY A 372 -22.95 -0.86 14.02
C GLY A 372 -21.43 -0.67 14.10
N MET A 373 -20.90 0.30 13.36
CA MET A 373 -19.45 0.42 13.17
C MET A 373 -18.69 0.68 14.49
N ASN A 374 -19.21 1.52 15.39
CA ASN A 374 -18.57 1.75 16.70
C ASN A 374 -18.46 0.48 17.53
N SER A 375 -19.52 -0.34 17.58
CA SER A 375 -19.51 -1.62 18.29
C SER A 375 -18.47 -2.58 17.73
N ILE A 376 -18.32 -2.63 16.41
CA ILE A 376 -17.32 -3.47 15.73
C ILE A 376 -15.91 -2.99 16.05
N ILE A 377 -15.67 -1.69 15.96
CA ILE A 377 -14.35 -1.10 16.25
C ILE A 377 -13.98 -1.35 17.71
N GLU A 378 -14.86 -1.08 18.67
CA GLU A 378 -14.62 -1.35 20.10
C GLU A 378 -14.30 -2.83 20.35
N ALA A 379 -15.10 -3.76 19.81
CA ALA A 379 -14.85 -5.19 19.95
C ALA A 379 -13.52 -5.63 19.32
N SER A 380 -13.19 -5.07 18.14
CA SER A 380 -11.94 -5.36 17.43
C SER A 380 -10.72 -4.87 18.23
N HIS A 381 -10.81 -3.69 18.84
CA HIS A 381 -9.76 -3.18 19.75
C HIS A 381 -9.60 -4.06 21.00
N ARG A 382 -10.69 -4.63 21.52
CA ARG A 382 -10.73 -5.43 22.76
C ARG A 382 -10.56 -6.93 22.56
N ALA A 383 -10.35 -7.39 21.32
CA ALA A 383 -10.23 -8.81 20.98
C ALA A 383 -11.47 -9.64 21.35
N VAL A 384 -12.68 -9.06 21.23
CA VAL A 384 -13.94 -9.74 21.56
C VAL A 384 -14.63 -10.25 20.29
N PRO A 385 -14.92 -11.55 20.19
CA PRO A 385 -15.74 -12.13 19.12
C PRO A 385 -17.17 -11.61 19.08
N LEU A 386 -17.78 -11.61 17.89
CA LEU A 386 -19.10 -11.02 17.66
C LEU A 386 -20.17 -12.06 17.27
N VAL A 387 -21.37 -11.90 17.80
CA VAL A 387 -22.60 -12.41 17.17
C VAL A 387 -23.31 -11.22 16.56
N THR A 388 -23.36 -11.13 15.23
CA THR A 388 -23.90 -9.97 14.52
C THR A 388 -25.33 -10.24 14.06
N ILE A 389 -26.25 -9.36 14.45
CA ILE A 389 -27.68 -9.43 14.12
C ILE A 389 -28.14 -8.10 13.50
N PRO A 390 -27.88 -7.88 12.21
CA PRO A 390 -28.07 -6.57 11.59
C PRO A 390 -29.54 -6.22 11.40
N LEU A 391 -29.89 -4.96 11.67
CA LEU A 391 -31.26 -4.46 11.68
C LEU A 391 -31.59 -3.59 10.45
N PHE A 392 -30.68 -2.69 10.05
CA PHE A 392 -30.86 -1.77 8.91
C PHE A 392 -29.52 -1.12 8.49
N ALA A 393 -29.54 -0.22 7.49
CA ALA A 393 -28.38 0.56 7.02
C ALA A 393 -27.17 -0.31 6.63
N GLU A 394 -25.97 0.03 7.07
CA GLU A 394 -24.71 -0.63 6.73
C GLU A 394 -24.45 -1.93 7.50
N GLN A 395 -25.30 -2.25 8.47
CA GLN A 395 -25.10 -3.32 9.43
C GLN A 395 -24.99 -4.70 8.76
N LEU A 396 -25.75 -4.95 7.70
CA LEU A 396 -25.67 -6.20 6.92
C LEU A 396 -24.31 -6.34 6.23
N ARG A 397 -23.85 -5.27 5.58
CA ARG A 397 -22.51 -5.19 4.96
C ARG A 397 -21.43 -5.44 6.02
N ASN A 398 -21.53 -4.77 7.17
CA ASN A 398 -20.59 -4.90 8.29
C ASN A 398 -20.57 -6.32 8.90
N SER A 399 -21.73 -6.99 8.95
CA SER A 399 -21.81 -8.39 9.40
C SER A 399 -21.05 -9.31 8.44
N LYS A 400 -21.17 -9.08 7.13
CA LYS A 400 -20.39 -9.83 6.12
C LYS A 400 -18.90 -9.53 6.19
N MET A 401 -18.53 -8.29 6.49
CA MET A 401 -17.16 -7.82 6.67
C MET A 401 -16.48 -8.57 7.83
N THR A 402 -17.07 -8.54 9.02
CA THR A 402 -16.52 -9.24 10.20
C THR A 402 -16.51 -10.77 10.04
N LYS A 403 -17.52 -11.33 9.35
CA LYS A 403 -17.59 -12.76 9.04
C LYS A 403 -16.46 -13.20 8.11
N LYS A 404 -16.11 -12.37 7.12
CA LYS A 404 -14.97 -12.61 6.21
C LYS A 404 -13.64 -12.64 6.96
N VAL A 405 -13.44 -11.70 7.88
CA VAL A 405 -12.23 -11.65 8.73
C VAL A 405 -12.16 -12.89 9.62
N GLY A 406 -13.31 -13.40 10.07
CA GLY A 406 -13.42 -14.70 10.74
C GLY A 406 -13.54 -14.64 12.26
N PHE A 407 -13.95 -13.50 12.82
CA PHE A 407 -14.18 -13.31 14.26
C PHE A 407 -15.65 -13.05 14.62
N SER A 408 -16.58 -13.30 13.69
CA SER A 408 -18.01 -13.18 13.94
C SER A 408 -18.87 -14.32 13.37
N VAL A 409 -20.02 -14.54 14.00
CA VAL A 409 -21.13 -15.35 13.49
C VAL A 409 -22.29 -14.43 13.15
N TYR A 410 -22.84 -14.58 11.94
CA TYR A 410 -23.98 -13.81 11.46
C TYR A 410 -25.29 -14.56 11.72
N VAL A 411 -26.28 -13.85 12.28
CA VAL A 411 -27.65 -14.31 12.47
C VAL A 411 -28.59 -13.34 11.76
N ASP A 412 -29.51 -13.86 10.95
CA ASP A 412 -30.52 -13.02 10.32
C ASP A 412 -31.52 -12.56 11.39
N LYS A 413 -31.92 -11.28 11.36
CA LYS A 413 -32.89 -10.77 12.33
C LYS A 413 -34.24 -11.45 12.24
N GLU A 414 -34.62 -11.95 11.06
CA GLU A 414 -35.86 -12.72 10.87
C GLU A 414 -35.83 -14.06 11.63
N GLN A 415 -34.64 -14.52 12.05
CA GLN A 415 -34.45 -15.72 12.87
C GLN A 415 -34.40 -15.42 14.38
N LEU A 416 -34.50 -14.15 14.81
CA LEU A 416 -34.52 -13.79 16.24
C LEU A 416 -35.74 -14.34 17.00
N PHE A 417 -36.79 -14.77 16.28
CA PHE A 417 -37.95 -15.43 16.89
C PHE A 417 -37.68 -16.90 17.26
N ASP A 418 -36.59 -17.48 16.76
CA ASP A 418 -36.19 -18.86 17.01
C ASP A 418 -35.03 -18.92 18.04
N PRO A 419 -35.28 -19.43 19.25
CA PRO A 419 -34.24 -19.56 20.27
C PRO A 419 -33.13 -20.56 19.86
N ASP A 420 -33.41 -21.52 18.97
CA ASP A 420 -32.41 -22.50 18.55
C ASP A 420 -31.30 -21.87 17.73
N THR A 421 -31.65 -21.00 16.78
CA THR A 421 -30.69 -20.30 15.92
C THR A 421 -29.75 -19.40 16.72
N VAL A 422 -30.28 -18.58 17.63
CA VAL A 422 -29.44 -17.67 18.44
C VAL A 422 -28.57 -18.46 19.43
N ALA A 423 -29.11 -19.52 20.04
CA ALA A 423 -28.34 -20.42 20.89
C ALA A 423 -27.19 -21.07 20.12
N ALA A 424 -27.42 -21.56 18.89
CA ALA A 424 -26.37 -22.15 18.07
C ALA A 424 -25.24 -21.17 17.76
N ALA A 425 -25.57 -19.91 17.44
CA ALA A 425 -24.57 -18.87 17.18
C ALA A 425 -23.73 -18.53 18.41
N ILE A 426 -24.36 -18.41 19.58
CA ILE A 426 -23.65 -18.17 20.85
C ILE A 426 -22.78 -19.37 21.23
N HIS A 427 -23.31 -20.58 21.08
CA HIS A 427 -22.56 -21.82 21.33
C HIS A 427 -21.32 -21.92 20.43
N GLU A 428 -21.46 -21.60 19.13
CA GLU A 428 -20.35 -21.60 18.17
C GLU A 428 -19.27 -20.60 18.60
N ILE A 429 -19.62 -19.36 18.93
CA ILE A 429 -18.65 -18.36 19.40
C ILE A 429 -17.97 -18.77 20.71
N LEU A 430 -18.70 -19.34 21.67
CA LEU A 430 -18.18 -19.64 23.00
C LEU A 430 -17.33 -20.92 23.08
N ASN A 431 -17.42 -21.80 22.08
CA ASN A 431 -16.76 -23.11 22.09
C ASN A 431 -15.81 -23.34 20.90
N ASN A 432 -15.75 -22.43 19.93
CA ASN A 432 -14.79 -22.49 18.83
C ASN A 432 -13.71 -21.40 18.98
N ASP A 433 -12.54 -21.82 19.47
CA ASP A 433 -11.37 -20.94 19.69
C ASP A 433 -10.92 -20.13 18.46
N LYS A 434 -11.32 -20.52 17.25
CA LYS A 434 -10.99 -19.81 16.01
C LYS A 434 -11.40 -18.33 16.10
N TYR A 435 -12.58 -18.04 16.64
CA TYR A 435 -13.10 -16.68 16.69
C TYR A 435 -12.29 -15.81 17.66
N GLU A 436 -11.99 -16.33 18.85
CA GLU A 436 -11.17 -15.64 19.85
C GLU A 436 -9.73 -15.42 19.35
N LYS A 437 -9.11 -16.45 18.75
CA LYS A 437 -7.75 -16.34 18.15
C LYS A 437 -7.71 -15.28 17.06
N THR A 438 -8.75 -15.22 16.22
CA THR A 438 -8.85 -14.23 15.15
C THR A 438 -9.08 -12.82 15.70
N ALA A 439 -9.98 -12.66 16.68
CA ALA A 439 -10.22 -11.37 17.34
C ALA A 439 -8.96 -10.83 18.02
N LYS A 440 -8.19 -11.70 18.70
CA LYS A 440 -6.88 -11.37 19.28
C LYS A 440 -5.88 -10.91 18.22
N ARG A 441 -5.79 -11.62 17.10
CA ARG A 441 -4.91 -11.23 15.98
C ARG A 441 -5.28 -9.86 15.43
N VAL A 442 -6.58 -9.59 15.21
CA VAL A 442 -7.08 -8.28 14.73
C VAL A 442 -6.72 -7.17 15.72
N SER A 443 -6.99 -7.36 17.01
CA SER A 443 -6.64 -6.40 18.06
C SER A 443 -5.14 -6.07 18.07
N GLU A 444 -4.29 -7.09 17.96
CA GLU A 444 -2.84 -6.90 17.92
C GLU A 444 -2.37 -6.14 16.66
N MET A 445 -2.99 -6.41 15.50
CA MET A 445 -2.70 -5.65 14.28
C MET A 445 -3.10 -4.16 14.43
N ILE A 446 -4.26 -3.88 15.03
CA ILE A 446 -4.73 -2.51 15.27
C ILE A 446 -3.78 -1.78 16.24
N LYS A 447 -3.36 -2.43 17.32
CA LYS A 447 -2.44 -1.86 18.32
C LYS A 447 -1.04 -1.59 17.77
N LYS A 448 -0.56 -2.45 16.86
CA LYS A 448 0.78 -2.37 16.25
C LYS A 448 0.80 -1.58 14.94
N ARG A 449 -0.24 -0.77 14.66
CA ARG A 449 -0.29 0.05 13.45
C ARG A 449 0.92 0.99 13.37
N PRO A 450 1.51 1.21 12.19
CA PRO A 450 2.73 2.02 12.06
C PRO A 450 2.57 3.49 12.47
N ILE A 451 1.42 4.09 12.20
CA ILE A 451 1.13 5.51 12.50
C ILE A 451 -0.06 5.59 13.45
N PRO A 452 0.08 6.22 14.64
CA PRO A 452 -1.03 6.43 15.56
C PRO A 452 -2.16 7.26 14.93
N ILE A 453 -3.42 6.86 15.16
CA ILE A 453 -4.61 7.50 14.57
C ILE A 453 -4.69 8.99 14.93
N LYS A 454 -4.53 9.29 16.23
CA LYS A 454 -4.66 10.65 16.75
C LYS A 454 -3.61 11.59 16.15
N GLU A 455 -2.38 11.13 16.02
CA GLU A 455 -1.30 11.88 15.39
C GLU A 455 -1.59 12.11 13.90
N SER A 456 -2.04 11.07 13.18
CA SER A 456 -2.42 11.21 11.79
C SER A 456 -3.57 12.22 11.61
N LEU A 457 -4.59 12.17 12.47
CA LEU A 457 -5.71 13.13 12.47
C LEU A 457 -5.21 14.56 12.62
N VAL A 458 -4.45 14.84 13.68
CA VAL A 458 -3.98 16.20 14.02
C VAL A 458 -3.15 16.77 12.86
N ARG A 459 -2.15 16.02 12.38
CA ARG A 459 -1.27 16.49 11.30
C ARG A 459 -2.02 16.80 10.00
N HIS A 460 -3.01 16.00 9.63
CA HIS A 460 -3.82 16.27 8.44
C HIS A 460 -4.73 17.49 8.63
N VAL A 461 -5.30 17.65 9.83
CA VAL A 461 -6.13 18.81 10.16
C VAL A 461 -5.32 20.11 10.12
N GLU A 462 -4.13 20.13 10.72
CA GLU A 462 -3.20 21.26 10.68
C GLU A 462 -2.77 21.58 9.24
N PHE A 463 -2.47 20.55 8.45
CA PHE A 463 -2.10 20.71 7.05
C PHE A 463 -3.22 21.35 6.22
N VAL A 464 -4.47 20.93 6.40
CA VAL A 464 -5.61 21.56 5.71
C VAL A 464 -5.89 22.96 6.25
N ALA A 465 -5.76 23.19 7.55
CA ALA A 465 -5.91 24.51 8.15
C ALA A 465 -4.86 25.50 7.61
N GLU A 466 -3.64 25.05 7.36
CA GLU A 466 -2.58 25.87 6.77
C GLU A 466 -2.81 26.12 5.28
N PHE A 467 -2.92 25.06 4.48
CA PHE A 467 -2.84 25.15 3.02
C PHE A 467 -4.20 25.22 2.31
N GLY A 468 -5.29 24.86 2.98
CA GLY A 468 -6.64 24.89 2.39
C GLY A 468 -6.87 23.85 1.30
N GLN A 469 -7.59 24.23 0.25
CA GLN A 469 -8.00 23.35 -0.86
C GLN A 469 -6.79 22.89 -1.70
N MET A 470 -6.75 21.59 -2.03
CA MET A 470 -5.71 20.97 -2.87
C MET A 470 -6.31 20.46 -4.19
N PRO A 471 -6.22 21.23 -5.29
CA PRO A 471 -6.77 20.82 -6.59
C PRO A 471 -6.17 19.52 -7.12
N THR A 472 -4.91 19.21 -6.78
CA THR A 472 -4.23 17.97 -7.16
C THR A 472 -4.87 16.71 -6.58
N PHE A 473 -5.72 16.84 -5.55
CA PHE A 473 -6.45 15.72 -4.96
C PHE A 473 -7.86 15.54 -5.56
N ASP A 474 -8.28 16.38 -6.51
CA ASP A 474 -9.56 16.26 -7.21
C ASP A 474 -9.40 15.42 -8.49
N PRO A 475 -9.90 14.17 -8.53
CA PRO A 475 -9.73 13.31 -9.70
C PRO A 475 -10.58 13.76 -10.88
N ILE A 476 -10.01 13.75 -12.09
CA ILE A 476 -10.73 14.14 -13.32
C ILE A 476 -11.98 13.29 -13.57
N GLY A 477 -12.00 12.04 -13.08
CA GLY A 477 -13.13 11.13 -13.20
C GLY A 477 -14.43 11.67 -12.60
N ARG A 478 -14.35 12.57 -11.60
CA ARG A 478 -15.54 13.22 -11.01
C ARG A 478 -16.27 14.13 -11.99
N HIS A 479 -15.54 14.70 -12.94
CA HIS A 479 -16.07 15.64 -13.94
C HIS A 479 -16.59 14.94 -15.20
N LEU A 480 -16.44 13.61 -15.28
CA LEU A 480 -16.92 12.81 -16.40
C LEU A 480 -18.40 12.49 -16.25
N SER A 481 -19.12 12.46 -17.37
CA SER A 481 -20.47 11.90 -17.41
C SER A 481 -20.42 10.40 -17.07
N TRP A 482 -21.52 9.85 -16.59
CA TRP A 482 -21.61 8.41 -16.29
C TRP A 482 -21.24 7.53 -17.50
N ILE A 483 -21.58 7.97 -18.72
CA ILE A 483 -21.24 7.30 -19.97
C ILE A 483 -19.71 7.27 -20.18
N ALA A 484 -19.07 8.44 -20.11
CA ALA A 484 -17.63 8.57 -20.32
C ALA A 484 -16.81 7.89 -19.21
N TYR A 485 -17.24 8.03 -17.95
CA TYR A 485 -16.61 7.39 -16.79
C TYR A 485 -16.53 5.87 -16.93
N ASN A 486 -17.58 5.25 -17.48
CA ASN A 486 -17.64 3.81 -17.73
C ASN A 486 -17.23 3.42 -19.16
N SER A 487 -16.72 4.37 -19.95
CA SER A 487 -16.30 4.17 -21.35
C SER A 487 -17.37 3.54 -22.25
N LEU A 488 -18.65 3.78 -21.96
CA LEU A 488 -19.76 3.18 -22.70
C LEU A 488 -19.91 3.75 -24.11
N ASP A 489 -19.52 5.01 -24.29
CA ASP A 489 -19.35 5.67 -25.59
C ASP A 489 -18.30 4.96 -26.47
N VAL A 490 -17.13 4.66 -25.90
CA VAL A 490 -16.04 3.93 -26.59
C VAL A 490 -16.47 2.51 -26.91
N ILE A 491 -17.11 1.81 -25.96
CA ILE A 491 -17.62 0.45 -26.17
C ILE A 491 -18.70 0.43 -27.26
N ALA A 492 -19.65 1.36 -27.24
CA ALA A 492 -20.70 1.47 -28.25
C ALA A 492 -20.11 1.77 -29.64
N ALA A 493 -19.13 2.68 -29.73
CA ALA A 493 -18.44 2.97 -30.98
C ALA A 493 -17.70 1.74 -31.54
N GLY A 494 -17.01 1.00 -30.67
CA GLY A 494 -16.34 -0.25 -31.03
C GLY A 494 -17.31 -1.34 -31.50
N ALA A 495 -18.44 -1.52 -30.80
CA ALA A 495 -19.47 -2.47 -31.18
C ALA A 495 -20.10 -2.12 -32.55
N LEU A 496 -20.39 -0.84 -32.79
CA LEU A 496 -20.89 -0.37 -34.09
C LEU A 496 -19.88 -0.62 -35.22
N ALA A 497 -18.59 -0.39 -34.98
CA ALA A 497 -17.53 -0.69 -35.95
C ALA A 497 -17.46 -2.18 -36.29
N LEU A 498 -17.55 -3.06 -35.29
CA LEU A 498 -17.59 -4.52 -35.49
C LEU A 498 -18.84 -4.98 -36.25
N LEU A 499 -20.02 -4.44 -35.92
CA LEU A 499 -21.26 -4.72 -36.66
C LEU A 499 -21.15 -4.26 -38.12
N THR A 500 -20.56 -3.10 -38.37
CA THR A 500 -20.34 -2.57 -39.73
C THR A 500 -19.38 -3.45 -40.52
N LEU A 501 -18.26 -3.88 -39.91
CA LEU A 501 -17.31 -4.82 -40.53
C LEU A 501 -17.96 -6.18 -40.82
N GLY A 502 -18.74 -6.71 -39.88
CA GLY A 502 -19.50 -7.94 -40.07
C GLY A 502 -20.50 -7.85 -41.22
N PHE A 503 -21.21 -6.72 -41.33
CA PHE A 503 -22.12 -6.45 -42.45
C PHE A 503 -21.39 -6.36 -43.80
N ILE A 504 -20.25 -5.65 -43.87
CA ILE A 504 -19.42 -5.56 -45.08
C ILE A 504 -18.94 -6.96 -45.50
N LEU A 505 -18.46 -7.76 -44.55
CA LEU A 505 -18.01 -9.13 -44.80
C LEU A 505 -19.16 -9.99 -45.34
N LEU A 506 -20.35 -9.90 -44.75
CA LEU A 506 -21.54 -10.60 -45.22
C LEU A 506 -21.89 -10.20 -46.67
N VAL A 507 -21.89 -8.91 -47.00
CA VAL A 507 -22.14 -8.42 -48.36
C VAL A 507 -21.09 -8.95 -49.35
N LEU A 508 -19.82 -8.97 -48.96
CA LEU A 508 -18.74 -9.53 -49.78
C LEU A 508 -18.94 -11.03 -50.03
N ILE A 509 -19.29 -11.80 -49.00
CA ILE A 509 -19.60 -13.22 -49.11
C ILE A 509 -20.77 -13.45 -50.08
N VAL A 510 -21.85 -12.68 -49.96
CA VAL A 510 -23.01 -12.77 -50.86
C VAL A 510 -22.61 -12.44 -52.30
N LYS A 511 -21.82 -11.39 -52.54
CA LYS A 511 -21.31 -11.03 -53.87
C LYS A 511 -20.41 -12.11 -54.48
N ILE A 512 -19.51 -12.69 -53.68
CA ILE A 512 -18.66 -13.81 -54.12
C ILE A 512 -19.54 -15.00 -54.51
N PHE A 513 -20.57 -15.31 -53.72
CA PHE A 513 -21.49 -16.40 -54.02
C PHE A 513 -22.28 -16.16 -55.31
N GLN A 514 -22.76 -14.94 -55.54
CA GLN A 514 -23.42 -14.52 -56.79
C GLN A 514 -22.49 -14.59 -58.02
N LEU A 515 -21.21 -14.24 -57.86
CA LEU A 515 -20.21 -14.35 -58.93
C LEU A 515 -19.91 -15.81 -59.28
N ILE A 516 -19.86 -16.69 -58.27
CA ILE A 516 -19.65 -18.13 -58.46
C ILE A 516 -20.87 -18.75 -59.16
N SER A 517 -22.09 -18.39 -58.78
CA SER A 517 -23.31 -18.88 -59.45
C SER A 517 -23.41 -18.40 -60.90
N SER A 518 -23.13 -17.12 -61.14
CA SER A 518 -23.10 -16.51 -62.49
C SER A 518 -22.09 -17.20 -63.44
N LYS A 519 -20.90 -17.55 -62.95
CA LYS A 519 -19.92 -18.31 -63.75
C LYS A 519 -20.41 -19.72 -64.06
N LYS A 520 -21.11 -20.38 -63.13
CA LYS A 520 -21.62 -21.74 -63.31
C LYS A 520 -22.66 -21.83 -64.45
N ASP A 521 -23.44 -20.78 -64.66
CA ASP A 521 -24.40 -20.71 -65.76
C ASP A 521 -23.71 -20.50 -67.13
N LYS A 522 -22.68 -19.64 -67.20
CA LYS A 522 -21.87 -19.46 -68.43
C LYS A 522 -21.08 -20.71 -68.85
N TRP A 523 -20.62 -21.51 -67.90
CA TRP A 523 -19.93 -22.78 -68.18
C TRP A 523 -20.86 -23.90 -68.68
N ARG A 524 -22.17 -23.81 -68.43
CA ARG A 524 -23.17 -24.74 -68.98
C ARG A 524 -23.50 -24.44 -70.44
N GLU A 525 -23.51 -23.17 -70.85
CA GLU A 525 -23.66 -22.76 -72.25
C GLU A 525 -22.44 -23.12 -73.14
N ALA A 526 -21.22 -23.00 -72.62
CA ALA A 526 -20.01 -23.26 -73.42
C ALA A 526 -19.79 -24.75 -73.75
N ARG A 527 -20.34 -25.69 -72.95
CA ARG A 527 -20.18 -27.14 -73.14
C ARG A 527 -21.07 -27.74 -74.23
N SER A 528 -22.12 -27.04 -74.68
CA SER A 528 -22.97 -27.54 -75.77
C SER A 528 -22.39 -27.33 -77.18
N LEU A 529 -21.33 -26.52 -77.32
CA LEU A 529 -20.82 -26.06 -78.62
C LEU A 529 -19.51 -26.75 -79.10
N GLY A 530 -18.81 -27.53 -78.27
CA GLY A 530 -17.42 -27.95 -78.53
C GLY A 530 -17.17 -29.40 -78.98
N ALA A 531 -18.19 -30.23 -79.21
CA ALA A 531 -18.01 -31.65 -79.54
C ALA A 531 -17.82 -31.89 -81.05
N CYS A 532 -16.67 -31.51 -81.63
CA CYS A 532 -16.23 -32.00 -82.95
C CYS A 532 -14.74 -31.69 -83.20
N ALA A 533 -13.96 -32.71 -83.59
CA ALA A 533 -12.65 -32.70 -84.29
C ALA A 533 -11.35 -33.14 -83.55
N ASN A 534 -10.89 -34.34 -83.94
CA ASN A 534 -9.57 -34.70 -84.52
C ASN A 534 -8.29 -35.05 -83.71
N HIS A 535 -8.11 -36.36 -83.48
CA HIS A 535 -7.13 -37.34 -84.02
C HIS A 535 -5.85 -36.98 -84.86
N GLN A 536 -4.69 -37.62 -84.50
CA GLN A 536 -3.53 -38.18 -85.29
C GLN A 536 -2.07 -37.54 -85.34
N LEU A 537 -1.08 -38.24 -84.71
CA LEU A 537 0.31 -38.72 -85.13
C LEU A 537 1.68 -37.89 -85.15
N ARG A 538 2.70 -38.39 -84.36
CA ARG A 538 4.15 -38.83 -84.62
C ARG A 538 5.48 -37.95 -84.59
N VAL A 539 6.47 -38.40 -83.74
CA VAL A 539 8.00 -38.59 -83.77
C VAL A 539 9.11 -37.48 -83.51
N ASN A 540 9.96 -37.76 -82.48
CA ASN A 540 11.33 -37.36 -81.97
C ASN A 540 12.27 -36.26 -82.57
N SER A 541 12.77 -35.33 -81.71
CA SER A 541 14.19 -35.00 -81.37
C SER A 541 14.31 -33.72 -80.48
N SER A 542 15.29 -33.64 -79.57
CA SER A 542 15.55 -32.59 -78.53
C SER A 542 16.14 -31.26 -79.12
N PRO A 543 16.36 -30.15 -78.35
CA PRO A 543 16.00 -29.77 -76.98
C PRO A 543 15.30 -28.36 -76.86
N VAL A 544 15.02 -27.93 -75.62
CA VAL A 544 14.77 -26.54 -75.15
C VAL A 544 13.31 -26.01 -75.13
N HIS A 545 13.01 -25.38 -73.99
CA HIS A 545 11.95 -24.39 -73.65
C HIS A 545 10.59 -24.87 -73.13
N GLY A 546 10.32 -24.48 -71.86
CA GLY A 546 9.03 -23.95 -71.44
C GLY A 546 7.91 -24.94 -71.09
N PRO A 547 6.82 -24.50 -70.43
CA PRO A 547 6.31 -25.13 -69.20
C PRO A 547 4.81 -25.59 -69.21
N LEU A 548 4.39 -26.27 -68.12
CA LEU A 548 3.00 -26.60 -67.63
C LEU A 548 2.35 -27.88 -68.25
N GLU A 549 1.62 -28.80 -67.58
CA GLU A 549 0.59 -28.78 -66.50
C GLU A 549 0.45 -30.13 -65.71
N ALA A 550 -0.37 -30.11 -64.65
CA ALA A 550 -0.80 -31.18 -63.71
C ALA A 550 -1.84 -32.20 -64.29
N PRO A 551 -2.33 -33.25 -63.55
CA PRO A 551 -3.42 -33.06 -62.56
C PRO A 551 -3.55 -34.07 -61.37
N HIS A 552 -3.89 -33.51 -60.19
CA HIS A 552 -4.87 -33.92 -59.15
C HIS A 552 -4.97 -35.36 -58.54
N PRO A 553 -5.57 -35.55 -57.32
CA PRO A 553 -6.22 -34.55 -56.45
C PRO A 553 -5.88 -34.60 -54.93
N HIS A 554 -6.28 -33.50 -54.28
CA HIS A 554 -6.59 -33.31 -52.84
C HIS A 554 -5.45 -33.37 -51.80
N ARG A 555 -5.03 -32.19 -51.30
CA ARG A 555 -5.46 -31.65 -49.99
C ARG A 555 -4.90 -30.24 -49.77
N VAL A 556 -5.77 -29.32 -49.37
CA VAL A 556 -5.53 -28.14 -48.50
C VAL A 556 -4.14 -27.52 -48.56
N THR A 557 -3.98 -26.42 -49.31
CA THR A 557 -2.80 -25.54 -49.18
C THR A 557 -3.04 -24.48 -48.11
N SER A 558 -2.37 -24.70 -46.98
CA SER A 558 -1.88 -23.65 -46.09
C SER A 558 -1.03 -22.65 -46.88
N THR A 559 -1.29 -21.36 -46.69
CA THR A 559 -0.34 -20.30 -47.05
C THR A 559 0.93 -20.49 -46.22
N GLU A 560 2.01 -20.87 -46.90
CA GLU A 560 3.36 -20.96 -46.35
C GLU A 560 3.78 -19.60 -45.80
N SER A 561 3.96 -19.58 -44.48
CA SER A 561 4.76 -18.62 -43.74
C SER A 561 6.18 -18.62 -44.30
N THR A 562 6.66 -17.49 -44.78
CA THR A 562 8.09 -17.21 -44.94
C THR A 562 8.85 -17.67 -43.70
N MET A 563 9.65 -18.74 -43.82
CA MET A 563 10.53 -19.17 -42.73
C MET A 563 11.50 -18.02 -42.43
N ALA A 564 11.38 -17.45 -41.22
CA ALA A 564 12.34 -16.47 -40.71
C ALA A 564 13.74 -17.11 -40.71
N GLN A 565 14.76 -16.38 -41.16
CA GLN A 565 16.13 -16.86 -41.06
C GLN A 565 16.51 -17.07 -39.58
N PRO A 566 17.28 -18.13 -39.26
CA PRO A 566 17.72 -18.41 -37.90
C PRO A 566 18.60 -17.28 -37.36
N LEU A 567 18.44 -16.95 -36.08
CA LEU A 567 19.19 -15.88 -35.42
C LEU A 567 20.67 -16.25 -35.32
N ASP A 568 21.55 -15.43 -35.91
CA ASP A 568 23.00 -15.57 -35.77
C ASP A 568 23.46 -15.00 -34.42
N ILE A 569 23.82 -15.91 -33.50
CA ILE A 569 24.26 -15.59 -32.14
C ILE A 569 25.60 -14.85 -32.14
N ASP A 570 26.51 -15.13 -33.07
CA ASP A 570 27.83 -14.48 -33.12
C ASP A 570 27.72 -13.02 -33.56
N SER A 571 26.83 -12.78 -34.53
CA SER A 571 26.43 -11.43 -34.92
C SER A 571 25.73 -10.69 -33.77
N MET A 572 24.85 -11.36 -33.01
CA MET A 572 24.20 -10.76 -31.85
C MET A 572 25.19 -10.35 -30.76
N ILE A 573 26.10 -11.24 -30.37
CA ILE A 573 27.17 -10.95 -29.38
C ILE A 573 27.99 -9.76 -29.85
N SER A 574 28.44 -9.77 -31.11
CA SER A 574 29.22 -8.68 -31.68
C SER A 574 28.47 -7.35 -31.61
N ARG A 575 27.17 -7.32 -31.92
CA ARG A 575 26.36 -6.10 -31.82
C ARG A 575 26.17 -5.63 -30.38
N LEU A 576 25.91 -6.55 -29.45
CA LEU A 576 25.74 -6.24 -28.03
C LEU A 576 27.03 -5.66 -27.41
N LEU A 577 28.19 -6.24 -27.72
CA LEU A 577 29.49 -5.75 -27.26
C LEU A 577 29.85 -4.37 -27.86
N ASN A 578 29.29 -4.02 -29.01
CA ASN A 578 29.50 -2.73 -29.67
C ASN A 578 28.46 -1.65 -29.27
N VAL A 579 27.50 -1.95 -28.40
CA VAL A 579 26.56 -0.96 -27.87
C VAL A 579 27.33 0.08 -27.05
N GLY A 580 27.23 1.37 -27.43
CA GLY A 580 27.99 2.46 -26.80
C GLY A 580 29.09 3.08 -27.67
N MET A 581 29.43 2.46 -28.81
CA MET A 581 30.22 3.10 -29.86
C MET A 581 29.40 4.19 -30.58
N ALA A 582 30.05 5.18 -31.21
CA ALA A 582 29.37 6.32 -31.85
C ALA A 582 28.26 5.85 -32.83
N GLY A 583 26.99 6.14 -32.49
CA GLY A 583 25.82 5.75 -33.28
C GLY A 583 25.12 4.43 -32.85
N GLY A 584 25.68 3.65 -31.93
CA GLY A 584 25.18 2.32 -31.54
C GLY A 584 24.27 2.32 -30.31
N ARG A 585 22.99 2.71 -30.48
CA ARG A 585 21.94 2.42 -29.47
C ARG A 585 21.43 0.99 -29.67
N LEU A 586 21.13 0.25 -28.60
CA LEU A 586 20.62 -1.14 -28.73
C LEU A 586 19.43 -1.24 -29.69
N THR A 587 18.45 -0.32 -29.59
CA THR A 587 17.23 -0.35 -30.41
C THR A 587 17.48 -0.13 -31.90
N THR A 588 18.64 0.42 -32.27
CA THR A 588 19.07 0.53 -33.68
C THR A 588 19.86 -0.67 -34.16
N GLN A 589 20.45 -1.42 -33.24
CA GLN A 589 21.30 -2.57 -33.53
C GLN A 589 20.53 -3.88 -33.47
N VAL A 590 19.55 -4.00 -32.57
CA VAL A 590 18.84 -5.25 -32.26
C VAL A 590 17.34 -5.00 -32.24
N GLY A 591 16.60 -5.70 -33.11
CA GLY A 591 15.15 -5.60 -33.25
C GLY A 591 14.39 -6.45 -32.22
N GLU A 592 13.12 -6.12 -31.98
CA GLU A 592 12.26 -6.86 -31.05
C GLU A 592 12.12 -8.35 -31.40
N GLN A 593 11.97 -8.67 -32.69
CA GLN A 593 11.82 -10.06 -33.15
C GLN A 593 13.06 -10.90 -32.85
N GLU A 594 14.25 -10.32 -33.02
CA GLU A 594 15.51 -10.99 -32.68
C GLU A 594 15.61 -11.26 -31.18
N LEU A 595 15.16 -10.32 -30.34
CA LEU A 595 15.12 -10.52 -28.88
C LEU A 595 14.13 -11.63 -28.49
N GLN A 596 12.97 -11.70 -29.13
CA GLN A 596 12.00 -12.77 -28.88
C GLN A 596 12.55 -14.13 -29.32
N GLN A 597 13.24 -14.20 -30.46
CA GLN A 597 13.94 -15.42 -30.91
C GLN A 597 15.04 -15.82 -29.92
N LEU A 598 15.82 -14.86 -29.42
CA LEU A 598 16.86 -15.10 -28.43
C LEU A 598 16.27 -15.69 -27.12
N CYS A 599 15.18 -15.11 -26.62
CA CYS A 599 14.47 -15.64 -25.45
C CYS A 599 14.00 -17.09 -25.66
N GLN A 600 13.46 -17.40 -26.84
CA GLN A 600 13.00 -18.74 -27.18
C GLN A 600 14.17 -19.74 -27.25
N MET A 601 15.29 -19.38 -27.88
CA MET A 601 16.49 -20.23 -27.94
C MET A 601 17.09 -20.46 -26.54
N ALA A 602 17.20 -19.43 -25.70
CA ALA A 602 17.71 -19.57 -24.34
C ALA A 602 16.80 -20.46 -23.48
N LYS A 603 15.47 -20.30 -23.63
CA LYS A 603 14.46 -21.13 -22.96
C LYS A 603 14.62 -22.61 -23.31
N GLU A 604 14.89 -22.95 -24.57
CA GLU A 604 15.12 -24.34 -25.00
C GLU A 604 16.34 -24.96 -24.31
N VAL A 605 17.42 -24.19 -24.15
CA VAL A 605 18.61 -24.63 -23.39
C VAL A 605 18.27 -24.82 -21.90
N PHE A 606 17.49 -23.92 -21.30
CA PHE A 606 17.08 -24.10 -19.90
C PHE A 606 16.17 -25.33 -19.70
N ILE A 607 15.28 -25.63 -20.65
CA ILE A 607 14.42 -26.82 -20.63
C ILE A 607 15.27 -28.10 -20.66
N SER A 608 16.36 -28.13 -21.43
CA SER A 608 17.18 -29.33 -21.56
C SER A 608 18.05 -29.63 -20.34
N GLN A 609 18.26 -28.66 -19.44
CA GLN A 609 19.08 -28.81 -18.25
C GLN A 609 18.24 -29.04 -16.98
N SER A 610 18.84 -29.64 -15.96
CA SER A 610 18.20 -29.92 -14.67
C SER A 610 17.90 -28.63 -13.86
N SER A 611 16.96 -28.71 -12.91
CA SER A 611 16.67 -27.61 -11.96
C SER A 611 17.83 -27.37 -10.98
N LEU A 612 18.65 -28.41 -10.75
CA LEU A 612 19.95 -28.36 -10.10
C LEU A 612 21.03 -28.57 -11.16
N ILE A 613 21.87 -27.56 -11.38
CA ILE A 613 22.98 -27.60 -12.33
C ILE A 613 24.22 -28.18 -11.64
N GLU A 614 24.74 -29.30 -12.12
CA GLU A 614 25.93 -29.96 -11.56
C GLU A 614 27.12 -29.70 -12.47
N ILE A 615 28.18 -29.11 -11.92
CA ILE A 615 29.35 -28.66 -12.70
C ILE A 615 30.65 -29.00 -11.97
N GLU A 616 31.69 -29.31 -12.74
CA GLU A 616 33.04 -29.52 -12.22
C GLU A 616 33.84 -28.21 -12.28
N PRO A 617 34.77 -27.98 -11.32
CA PRO A 617 35.75 -26.90 -11.45
C PRO A 617 36.71 -27.13 -12.63
N PRO A 618 37.37 -26.08 -13.15
CA PRO A 618 37.38 -24.71 -12.65
C PRO A 618 36.15 -23.90 -13.08
N VAL A 619 35.67 -23.03 -12.20
CA VAL A 619 34.50 -22.15 -12.48
C VAL A 619 34.56 -20.84 -11.68
N VAL A 620 34.06 -19.77 -12.28
CA VAL A 620 33.87 -18.47 -11.65
C VAL A 620 32.41 -18.29 -11.23
N VAL A 621 32.18 -18.09 -9.94
CA VAL A 621 30.87 -17.82 -9.34
C VAL A 621 30.66 -16.31 -9.23
N CYS A 622 29.54 -15.84 -9.78
CA CYS A 622 29.16 -14.42 -9.81
C CYS A 622 27.80 -14.22 -9.13
N GLY A 623 27.68 -13.18 -8.30
CA GLY A 623 26.43 -12.74 -7.71
C GLY A 623 25.63 -11.79 -8.61
N ASP A 624 24.85 -10.93 -7.96
CA ASP A 624 23.94 -9.96 -8.60
C ASP A 624 24.68 -9.02 -9.57
N ILE A 625 24.01 -8.69 -10.70
CA ILE A 625 24.50 -7.75 -11.73
C ILE A 625 23.56 -6.57 -11.92
N HIS A 626 22.24 -6.79 -11.82
CA HIS A 626 21.21 -5.75 -11.84
C HIS A 626 21.38 -4.71 -12.95
N GLY A 627 21.51 -5.15 -14.20
CA GLY A 627 21.59 -4.25 -15.35
C GLY A 627 22.82 -3.34 -15.40
N GLN A 628 23.87 -3.58 -14.59
CA GLN A 628 25.16 -2.89 -14.66
C GLN A 628 26.04 -3.48 -15.77
N TYR A 629 25.60 -3.32 -17.01
CA TYR A 629 26.21 -3.93 -18.19
C TYR A 629 27.72 -3.69 -18.32
N ALA A 630 28.18 -2.46 -18.06
CA ALA A 630 29.61 -2.14 -18.12
C ALA A 630 30.43 -2.91 -17.07
N ASP A 631 29.87 -3.17 -15.90
CA ASP A 631 30.54 -3.95 -14.85
C ASP A 631 30.51 -5.45 -15.16
N LEU A 632 29.45 -5.96 -15.81
CA LEU A 632 29.44 -7.32 -16.38
C LEU A 632 30.61 -7.50 -17.37
N LEU A 633 30.83 -6.53 -18.27
CA LEU A 633 31.96 -6.59 -19.20
C LEU A 633 33.31 -6.55 -18.47
N ARG A 634 33.42 -5.80 -17.37
CA ARG A 634 34.64 -5.80 -16.53
C ARG A 634 34.87 -7.12 -15.81
N VAL A 635 33.79 -7.82 -15.42
CA VAL A 635 33.89 -9.18 -14.88
C VAL A 635 34.45 -10.12 -15.93
N PHE A 636 33.96 -10.08 -17.17
CA PHE A 636 34.49 -10.91 -18.25
C PHE A 636 35.93 -10.53 -18.63
N ASP A 637 36.25 -9.24 -18.71
CA ASP A 637 37.61 -8.77 -18.99
C ASP A 637 38.64 -9.27 -17.96
N LYS A 638 38.28 -9.30 -16.67
CA LYS A 638 39.22 -9.71 -15.61
C LYS A 638 39.34 -11.23 -15.45
N ASN A 639 38.25 -11.98 -15.59
CA ASN A 639 38.31 -13.44 -15.39
C ASN A 639 38.39 -14.21 -16.72
N GLY A 640 38.36 -13.55 -17.88
CA GLY A 640 38.34 -14.19 -19.20
C GLY A 640 36.91 -14.26 -19.78
N PHE A 641 36.74 -13.86 -21.03
CA PHE A 641 35.43 -13.93 -21.70
C PHE A 641 35.04 -15.39 -21.95
N PRO A 642 33.75 -15.76 -21.93
CA PRO A 642 33.35 -17.11 -22.34
C PRO A 642 33.79 -17.43 -23.78
N PRO A 643 34.42 -18.59 -24.04
CA PRO A 643 34.53 -19.76 -23.16
C PRO A 643 35.88 -19.89 -22.43
N ASP A 644 36.73 -18.87 -22.41
CA ASP A 644 38.06 -18.92 -21.77
C ASP A 644 37.97 -19.22 -20.26
N SER A 645 36.84 -18.86 -19.66
CA SER A 645 36.46 -19.25 -18.29
C SER A 645 35.04 -19.78 -18.23
N ASN A 646 34.83 -20.78 -17.38
CA ASN A 646 33.50 -21.27 -17.03
C ASN A 646 32.86 -20.34 -16.00
N TYR A 647 31.55 -20.12 -16.12
CA TYR A 647 30.81 -19.23 -15.21
C TYR A 647 29.55 -19.87 -14.67
N ILE A 648 29.26 -19.61 -13.40
CA ILE A 648 27.92 -19.77 -12.83
C ILE A 648 27.49 -18.46 -12.18
N PHE A 649 26.39 -17.88 -12.67
CA PHE A 649 25.78 -16.70 -12.09
C PHE A 649 24.61 -17.08 -11.18
N LEU A 650 24.50 -16.41 -10.04
CA LEU A 650 23.58 -16.78 -8.97
C LEU A 650 22.18 -16.18 -9.11
N GLY A 651 21.97 -15.19 -9.98
CA GLY A 651 20.66 -14.55 -10.19
C GLY A 651 20.74 -13.03 -10.26
N ASP A 652 19.59 -12.37 -10.34
CA ASP A 652 19.42 -10.92 -10.29
C ASP A 652 20.23 -10.20 -11.38
N TYR A 653 19.89 -10.52 -12.63
CA TYR A 653 20.48 -9.94 -13.83
C TYR A 653 19.86 -8.61 -14.19
N VAL A 654 18.56 -8.46 -13.90
CA VAL A 654 17.74 -7.32 -14.31
C VAL A 654 17.28 -6.49 -13.10
N ASP A 655 16.59 -5.39 -13.41
CA ASP A 655 16.17 -4.32 -12.51
C ASP A 655 17.30 -3.46 -11.94
N ARG A 656 16.91 -2.29 -11.41
CA ARG A 656 17.72 -1.32 -10.67
C ARG A 656 18.77 -0.58 -11.51
N GLY A 657 19.57 -1.28 -12.30
CA GLY A 657 20.53 -0.69 -13.22
C GLY A 657 19.90 -0.18 -14.51
N ARG A 658 20.75 0.39 -15.37
CA ARG A 658 20.32 1.18 -16.54
C ARG A 658 20.23 0.40 -17.85
N GLN A 659 20.90 -0.74 -17.94
CA GLN A 659 21.10 -1.51 -19.17
C GLN A 659 20.72 -2.98 -18.95
N ASN A 660 19.46 -3.20 -18.53
CA ASN A 660 18.98 -4.52 -18.19
C ASN A 660 18.85 -5.41 -19.43
N ILE A 661 18.38 -4.86 -20.55
CA ILE A 661 18.20 -5.63 -21.79
C ILE A 661 19.56 -6.06 -22.34
N GLU A 662 20.57 -5.17 -22.40
CA GLU A 662 21.92 -5.55 -22.84
C GLU A 662 22.51 -6.66 -21.97
N THR A 663 22.38 -6.51 -20.64
CA THR A 663 22.90 -7.47 -19.66
C THR A 663 22.31 -8.85 -19.89
N ILE A 664 20.98 -8.98 -19.83
CA ILE A 664 20.34 -10.30 -19.95
C ILE A 664 20.51 -10.91 -21.34
N CYS A 665 20.49 -10.10 -22.41
CA CYS A 665 20.65 -10.60 -23.76
C CYS A 665 22.07 -11.12 -24.02
N LEU A 666 23.12 -10.44 -23.54
CA LEU A 666 24.48 -10.94 -23.69
C LEU A 666 24.66 -12.27 -22.95
N MET A 667 24.09 -12.38 -21.75
CA MET A 667 24.13 -13.61 -20.97
C MET A 667 23.36 -14.75 -21.64
N PHE A 668 22.19 -14.49 -22.23
CA PHE A 668 21.47 -15.48 -23.04
C PHE A 668 22.26 -15.92 -24.26
N CYS A 669 22.93 -15.00 -24.96
CA CYS A 669 23.79 -15.37 -26.08
C CYS A 669 24.92 -16.31 -25.64
N TYR A 670 25.59 -16.03 -24.52
CA TYR A 670 26.61 -16.94 -23.98
C TYR A 670 26.03 -18.26 -23.49
N LYS A 671 24.82 -18.25 -22.89
CA LYS A 671 24.13 -19.47 -22.48
C LYS A 671 23.82 -20.37 -23.67
N ILE A 672 23.40 -19.78 -24.79
CA ILE A 672 23.10 -20.52 -26.03
C ILE A 672 24.39 -21.02 -26.69
N LYS A 673 25.43 -20.18 -26.74
CA LYS A 673 26.69 -20.50 -27.43
C LYS A 673 27.52 -21.52 -26.67
N TYR A 674 27.53 -21.46 -25.34
CA TYR A 674 28.34 -22.29 -24.46
C TYR A 674 27.51 -22.91 -23.33
N PRO A 675 26.51 -23.75 -23.64
CA PRO A 675 25.53 -24.23 -22.67
C PRO A 675 26.13 -25.06 -21.53
N GLU A 676 27.29 -25.66 -21.76
CA GLU A 676 28.05 -26.51 -20.82
C GLU A 676 29.23 -25.79 -20.15
N ASN A 677 29.41 -24.48 -20.40
CA ASN A 677 30.47 -23.66 -19.77
C ASN A 677 29.90 -22.39 -19.12
N PHE A 678 28.69 -21.97 -19.51
CA PHE A 678 28.03 -20.78 -19.02
C PHE A 678 26.69 -21.13 -18.39
N PHE A 679 26.58 -20.94 -17.08
CA PHE A 679 25.43 -21.35 -16.26
C PHE A 679 24.79 -20.13 -15.60
N MET A 680 23.46 -20.12 -15.57
CA MET A 680 22.66 -19.02 -15.05
C MET A 680 21.58 -19.59 -14.13
N LEU A 681 21.64 -19.26 -12.85
CA LEU A 681 20.60 -19.57 -11.87
C LEU A 681 19.56 -18.45 -11.81
N ARG A 682 18.37 -18.77 -11.31
CA ARG A 682 17.30 -17.79 -11.17
C ARG A 682 17.50 -16.97 -9.89
N GLY A 683 17.40 -15.64 -9.99
CA GLY A 683 17.28 -14.75 -8.84
C GLY A 683 15.83 -14.39 -8.53
N ASN A 684 15.61 -13.61 -7.48
CA ASN A 684 14.27 -13.17 -7.12
C ASN A 684 13.74 -12.06 -8.05
N HIS A 685 14.62 -11.39 -8.80
CA HIS A 685 14.26 -10.41 -9.83
C HIS A 685 13.87 -11.04 -11.18
N GLU A 686 14.22 -12.29 -11.43
CA GLU A 686 13.74 -13.03 -12.61
C GLU A 686 12.30 -13.56 -12.42
N CYS A 687 11.41 -12.73 -11.87
CA CYS A 687 9.99 -13.02 -11.74
C CYS A 687 9.12 -11.77 -12.06
N PRO A 688 7.90 -11.96 -12.60
CA PRO A 688 7.03 -10.86 -13.03
C PRO A 688 6.64 -9.91 -11.91
N ALA A 689 6.43 -10.41 -10.69
CA ALA A 689 5.99 -9.58 -9.57
C ALA A 689 7.03 -8.53 -9.16
N ILE A 690 8.31 -8.84 -9.31
CA ILE A 690 9.43 -7.97 -8.91
C ILE A 690 9.86 -7.09 -10.10
N ASN A 691 10.15 -7.69 -11.25
CA ASN A 691 10.69 -6.93 -12.38
C ASN A 691 9.67 -6.07 -13.13
N ARG A 692 8.40 -6.13 -12.71
CA ARG A 692 7.36 -5.19 -13.09
C ARG A 692 7.58 -3.80 -12.49
N VAL A 693 8.15 -3.71 -11.30
CA VAL A 693 8.22 -2.47 -10.49
C VAL A 693 9.63 -1.91 -10.31
N TYR A 694 10.68 -2.72 -10.47
CA TYR A 694 12.06 -2.30 -10.19
C TYR A 694 12.91 -1.94 -11.42
N GLY A 695 12.29 -1.84 -12.60
CA GLY A 695 12.87 -1.15 -13.77
C GLY A 695 12.83 -1.93 -15.08
N PHE A 696 12.86 -3.27 -15.06
CA PHE A 696 12.97 -4.06 -16.28
C PHE A 696 11.74 -3.94 -17.20
N PHE A 697 10.54 -4.02 -16.65
CA PHE A 697 9.32 -3.80 -17.43
C PHE A 697 9.28 -2.41 -18.06
N GLU A 698 9.63 -1.38 -17.27
CA GLU A 698 9.69 -0.01 -17.76
C GLU A 698 10.71 0.12 -18.90
N GLU A 699 11.89 -0.48 -18.76
CA GLU A 699 12.92 -0.46 -19.80
C GLU A 699 12.45 -1.12 -21.10
N CYS A 700 11.86 -2.32 -21.02
CA CYS A 700 11.28 -3.01 -22.17
C CYS A 700 10.21 -2.15 -22.88
N ASN A 701 9.29 -1.56 -22.10
CA ASN A 701 8.24 -0.73 -22.66
C ASN A 701 8.77 0.61 -23.22
N ARG A 702 9.72 1.25 -22.54
CA ARG A 702 10.30 2.52 -22.98
C ARG A 702 11.12 2.37 -24.25
N ARG A 703 11.90 1.30 -24.39
CA ARG A 703 12.85 1.11 -25.51
C ARG A 703 12.20 0.45 -26.72
N TYR A 704 11.34 -0.54 -26.52
CA TYR A 704 10.73 -1.34 -27.59
C TYR A 704 9.21 -1.14 -27.72
N LYS A 705 8.55 -0.43 -26.78
CA LYS A 705 7.09 -0.23 -26.76
C LYS A 705 6.29 -1.53 -26.81
N SER A 706 6.85 -2.59 -26.24
CA SER A 706 6.31 -3.94 -26.33
C SER A 706 6.23 -4.61 -24.97
N ILE A 707 5.00 -4.78 -24.50
CA ILE A 707 4.69 -5.65 -23.35
C ILE A 707 4.95 -7.11 -23.72
N ARG A 708 4.81 -7.47 -25.01
CA ARG A 708 5.05 -8.84 -25.50
C ARG A 708 6.50 -9.24 -25.33
N LEU A 709 7.44 -8.32 -25.57
CA LEU A 709 8.85 -8.55 -25.33
C LEU A 709 9.14 -8.86 -23.86
N TRP A 710 8.59 -8.07 -22.93
CA TRP A 710 8.72 -8.36 -21.50
C TRP A 710 8.13 -9.73 -21.15
N ASN A 711 6.93 -10.05 -21.63
CA ASN A 711 6.34 -11.39 -21.42
C ASN A 711 7.23 -12.52 -21.96
N ALA A 712 7.91 -12.34 -23.10
CA ALA A 712 8.84 -13.33 -23.64
C ALA A 712 10.03 -13.58 -22.69
N PHE A 713 10.56 -12.53 -22.05
CA PHE A 713 11.57 -12.69 -21.00
C PHE A 713 11.01 -13.44 -19.78
N GLN A 714 9.79 -13.12 -19.34
CA GLN A 714 9.16 -13.81 -18.22
C GLN A 714 8.97 -15.30 -18.51
N ASP A 715 8.53 -15.64 -19.73
CA ASP A 715 8.38 -17.03 -20.17
C ASP A 715 9.72 -17.78 -20.16
N THR A 716 10.84 -17.12 -20.49
CA THR A 716 12.18 -17.69 -20.41
C THR A 716 12.66 -17.82 -18.96
N PHE A 717 12.48 -16.79 -18.13
CA PHE A 717 12.88 -16.78 -16.72
C PHE A 717 12.22 -17.91 -15.91
N ASN A 718 10.97 -18.25 -16.22
CA ASN A 718 10.26 -19.34 -15.56
C ASN A 718 10.92 -20.72 -15.72
N TRP A 719 11.79 -20.90 -16.72
CA TRP A 719 12.52 -22.14 -16.96
C TRP A 719 13.93 -22.15 -16.36
N MET A 720 14.40 -21.06 -15.76
CA MET A 720 15.77 -21.02 -15.23
C MET A 720 15.96 -21.99 -14.05
N PRO A 721 17.10 -22.69 -13.97
CA PRO A 721 17.47 -23.51 -12.81
C PRO A 721 17.54 -22.68 -11.52
N LEU A 722 17.25 -23.30 -10.37
CA LEU A 722 17.22 -22.60 -9.08
C LEU A 722 18.51 -22.78 -8.27
N CYS A 723 19.25 -23.86 -8.52
CA CYS A 723 20.44 -24.20 -7.75
C CYS A 723 21.57 -24.71 -8.65
N GLY A 724 22.80 -24.61 -8.15
CA GLY A 724 23.97 -25.26 -8.72
C GLY A 724 24.73 -26.08 -7.68
N LEU A 725 25.50 -27.07 -8.10
CA LEU A 725 26.39 -27.86 -7.25
C LEU A 725 27.74 -28.00 -7.94
N ILE A 726 28.78 -27.41 -7.35
CA ILE A 726 30.14 -27.41 -7.90
C ILE A 726 30.96 -28.50 -7.22
N GLY A 727 31.53 -29.42 -8.00
CA GLY A 727 32.40 -30.51 -7.53
C GLY A 727 31.77 -31.35 -6.41
N GLY A 728 30.43 -31.45 -6.38
CA GLY A 728 29.69 -32.13 -5.31
C GLY A 728 29.73 -31.49 -3.93
N LYS A 729 30.43 -30.35 -3.75
CA LYS A 729 30.76 -29.80 -2.41
C LYS A 729 30.38 -28.35 -2.19
N ILE A 730 30.15 -27.55 -3.24
CA ILE A 730 29.69 -26.16 -3.10
C ILE A 730 28.27 -26.04 -3.66
N LEU A 731 27.29 -25.82 -2.78
CA LEU A 731 25.90 -25.65 -3.18
C LEU A 731 25.60 -24.17 -3.42
N CYS A 732 25.11 -23.84 -4.61
CA CYS A 732 24.88 -22.49 -5.10
C CYS A 732 23.38 -22.18 -5.23
N MET A 733 22.94 -21.01 -4.77
CA MET A 733 21.58 -20.48 -4.95
C MET A 733 21.59 -18.95 -4.87
N HIS A 734 20.48 -18.29 -5.22
CA HIS A 734 20.38 -16.83 -5.06
C HIS A 734 20.14 -16.42 -3.60
N GLY A 735 19.01 -16.89 -3.09
CA GLY A 735 18.48 -16.71 -1.74
C GLY A 735 19.29 -17.47 -0.72
N GLY A 736 18.67 -18.43 -0.06
CA GLY A 736 19.36 -19.23 0.93
C GLY A 736 18.68 -20.55 1.17
N LEU A 737 18.96 -21.14 2.31
CA LEU A 737 18.49 -22.48 2.64
C LEU A 737 16.96 -22.49 2.87
N SER A 738 16.35 -23.67 2.79
CA SER A 738 14.93 -23.89 3.13
C SER A 738 14.80 -24.86 4.31
N PRO A 739 13.85 -24.66 5.24
CA PRO A 739 13.54 -25.65 6.28
C PRO A 739 13.03 -26.97 5.69
N ALA A 740 12.52 -26.97 4.45
CA ALA A 740 12.06 -28.16 3.76
C ALA A 740 13.18 -28.97 3.08
N LEU A 741 14.41 -28.42 3.01
CA LEU A 741 15.54 -29.07 2.34
C LEU A 741 16.17 -30.14 3.25
N GLN A 742 16.04 -31.39 2.85
CA GLN A 742 16.53 -32.56 3.59
C GLN A 742 17.57 -33.36 2.81
N ASN A 743 17.52 -33.37 1.47
CA ASN A 743 18.50 -34.04 0.61
C ASN A 743 18.64 -33.36 -0.76
N ILE A 744 19.73 -33.64 -1.48
CA ILE A 744 20.04 -33.04 -2.78
C ILE A 744 19.01 -33.43 -3.88
N GLU A 745 18.39 -34.62 -3.81
CA GLU A 745 17.43 -35.06 -4.84
C GLU A 745 16.19 -34.16 -4.92
N GLN A 746 15.82 -33.52 -3.81
CA GLN A 746 14.72 -32.54 -3.79
C GLN A 746 15.02 -31.36 -4.71
N LEU A 747 16.28 -30.97 -4.86
CA LEU A 747 16.68 -29.85 -5.73
C LEU A 747 16.62 -30.22 -7.21
N ARG A 748 16.96 -31.47 -7.57
CA ARG A 748 16.85 -31.98 -8.95
C ARG A 748 15.41 -32.02 -9.45
N SER A 749 14.47 -32.26 -8.55
CA SER A 749 13.04 -32.42 -8.85
C SER A 749 12.20 -31.14 -8.68
N LEU A 750 12.83 -29.97 -8.49
CA LEU A 750 12.11 -28.70 -8.38
C LEU A 750 11.33 -28.40 -9.69
N PRO A 751 10.04 -28.03 -9.59
CA PRO A 751 9.16 -27.88 -10.75
C PRO A 751 9.50 -26.64 -11.59
N ARG A 752 9.49 -26.80 -12.91
CA ARG A 752 9.56 -25.73 -13.93
C ARG A 752 8.57 -26.04 -15.07
N PRO A 753 7.91 -25.04 -15.69
CA PRO A 753 8.10 -23.60 -15.53
C PRO A 753 7.04 -22.96 -14.63
N GLN A 754 7.41 -22.52 -13.44
CA GLN A 754 6.51 -21.75 -12.60
C GLN A 754 7.30 -20.82 -11.69
N ASP A 755 6.75 -19.65 -11.39
CA ASP A 755 7.16 -18.90 -10.21
C ASP A 755 6.86 -19.75 -8.96
N PRO A 756 7.83 -19.99 -8.08
CA PRO A 756 7.59 -20.75 -6.87
C PRO A 756 6.49 -20.10 -6.01
N PRO A 757 5.45 -20.85 -5.57
CA PRO A 757 4.42 -20.30 -4.70
C PRO A 757 4.99 -19.96 -3.32
N ASN A 758 4.39 -18.98 -2.63
CA ASN A 758 4.72 -18.68 -1.24
C ASN A 758 3.64 -19.26 -0.30
N PRO A 759 3.96 -20.18 0.64
CA PRO A 759 5.29 -20.72 0.95
C PRO A 759 5.68 -21.95 0.12
N SER A 760 6.97 -22.10 -0.20
CA SER A 760 7.57 -23.29 -0.84
C SER A 760 9.10 -23.30 -0.74
N MET A 761 9.74 -24.45 -0.95
CA MET A 761 11.21 -24.52 -1.01
C MET A 761 11.78 -23.61 -2.11
N GLY A 762 11.12 -23.53 -3.26
CA GLY A 762 11.57 -22.70 -4.37
C GLY A 762 11.57 -21.20 -4.04
N ILE A 763 10.60 -20.71 -3.25
CA ILE A 763 10.62 -19.29 -2.82
C ILE A 763 11.74 -19.07 -1.79
N ASP A 764 12.03 -20.05 -0.94
CA ASP A 764 13.08 -19.94 0.07
C ASP A 764 14.47 -19.86 -0.59
N LEU A 765 14.73 -20.69 -1.59
CA LEU A 765 15.96 -20.70 -2.39
C LEU A 765 16.24 -19.39 -3.11
N LEU A 766 15.22 -18.54 -3.30
CA LEU A 766 15.32 -17.22 -3.93
C LEU A 766 15.35 -16.05 -2.93
N TRP A 767 14.85 -16.22 -1.70
CA TRP A 767 14.59 -15.10 -0.77
C TRP A 767 15.12 -15.26 0.65
N ALA A 768 15.55 -16.45 1.07
CA ALA A 768 16.04 -16.63 2.44
C ALA A 768 17.37 -15.91 2.66
N ASP A 769 17.61 -15.40 3.88
CA ASP A 769 18.84 -14.70 4.25
C ASP A 769 19.51 -15.32 5.50
N PRO A 770 20.85 -15.39 5.54
CA PRO A 770 21.56 -15.67 6.78
C PRO A 770 21.49 -14.48 7.75
N ASP A 771 21.36 -14.75 9.05
CA ASP A 771 21.43 -13.73 10.10
C ASP A 771 22.28 -14.25 11.27
N GLN A 772 23.28 -13.46 11.68
CA GLN A 772 24.18 -13.78 12.78
C GLN A 772 23.50 -13.83 14.15
N TRP A 773 22.37 -13.15 14.31
CA TRP A 773 21.61 -13.09 15.55
C TRP A 773 20.45 -14.10 15.60
N ALA A 774 20.11 -14.70 14.46
CA ALA A 774 19.09 -15.74 14.40
C ALA A 774 19.64 -17.07 14.95
N LYS A 775 18.76 -17.80 15.63
CA LYS A 775 18.96 -19.22 15.98
C LYS A 775 17.85 -20.02 15.34
N GLY A 776 18.21 -21.07 14.60
CA GLY A 776 17.25 -21.81 13.78
C GLY A 776 16.67 -20.96 12.66
N TRP A 777 15.37 -21.09 12.42
CA TRP A 777 14.62 -20.35 11.40
C TRP A 777 13.72 -19.29 12.03
N GLN A 778 13.69 -18.08 11.45
CA GLN A 778 12.75 -17.01 11.85
C GLN A 778 12.14 -16.34 10.61
N ALA A 779 11.10 -15.53 10.81
CA ALA A 779 10.47 -14.81 9.70
C ALA A 779 11.40 -13.72 9.14
N ASN A 780 11.53 -13.64 7.83
CA ASN A 780 12.37 -12.63 7.18
C ASN A 780 11.70 -11.24 7.22
N THR A 781 12.46 -10.19 7.54
CA THR A 781 11.99 -8.79 7.55
C THR A 781 11.62 -8.29 6.15
N ARG A 782 12.07 -8.98 5.09
CA ARG A 782 11.62 -8.75 3.70
C ARG A 782 10.14 -9.09 3.46
N GLY A 783 9.47 -9.75 4.42
CA GLY A 783 8.06 -10.13 4.32
C GLY A 783 7.80 -11.39 3.48
N VAL A 784 8.85 -12.10 3.07
CA VAL A 784 8.82 -13.34 2.29
C VAL A 784 9.97 -14.26 2.73
N SER A 785 9.74 -15.58 2.76
CA SER A 785 10.73 -16.57 3.21
C SER A 785 11.18 -16.38 4.68
N TYR A 786 12.34 -16.93 5.03
CA TYR A 786 12.91 -17.03 6.36
C TYR A 786 14.28 -16.36 6.45
N VAL A 787 14.66 -15.97 7.67
CA VAL A 787 16.07 -15.81 8.06
C VAL A 787 16.55 -17.07 8.78
N PHE A 788 17.83 -17.41 8.63
CA PHE A 788 18.41 -18.61 9.26
C PHE A 788 19.75 -18.34 9.94
N GLY A 789 19.95 -18.99 11.09
CA GLY A 789 21.14 -18.87 11.92
C GLY A 789 22.34 -19.70 11.43
N GLN A 790 23.48 -19.50 12.09
CA GLN A 790 24.70 -20.27 11.81
C GLN A 790 24.52 -21.77 12.07
N ASP A 791 23.70 -22.13 13.05
CA ASP A 791 23.36 -23.51 13.40
C ASP A 791 22.68 -24.25 12.25
N VAL A 792 21.80 -23.57 11.51
CA VAL A 792 21.13 -24.11 10.32
C VAL A 792 22.14 -24.41 9.21
N VAL A 793 23.06 -23.49 8.94
CA VAL A 793 24.08 -23.69 7.90
C VAL A 793 24.95 -24.90 8.23
N VAL A 794 25.40 -25.03 9.48
CA VAL A 794 26.21 -26.17 9.92
C VAL A 794 25.43 -27.49 9.77
N ASP A 795 24.18 -27.54 10.22
CA ASP A 795 23.31 -28.73 10.09
C ASP A 795 23.13 -29.14 8.63
N VAL A 796 22.78 -28.18 7.77
CA VAL A 796 22.51 -28.47 6.35
C VAL A 796 23.78 -28.88 5.61
N CYS A 797 24.93 -28.25 5.88
CA CYS A 797 26.21 -28.67 5.29
C CYS A 797 26.54 -30.11 5.65
N GLN A 798 26.37 -30.50 6.92
CA GLN A 798 26.59 -31.88 7.37
C GLN A 798 25.59 -32.85 6.74
N LYS A 799 24.31 -32.47 6.71
CA LYS A 799 23.20 -33.30 6.20
C LYS A 799 23.33 -33.60 4.71
N LEU A 800 23.77 -32.62 3.92
CA LEU A 800 23.90 -32.73 2.48
C LEU A 800 25.31 -33.16 2.03
N ASP A 801 26.24 -33.38 2.96
CA ASP A 801 27.66 -33.65 2.70
C ASP A 801 28.34 -32.60 1.78
N ILE A 802 28.07 -31.33 2.06
CA ILE A 802 28.66 -30.17 1.36
C ILE A 802 29.55 -29.35 2.30
N ASP A 803 30.54 -28.67 1.72
CA ASP A 803 31.51 -27.88 2.46
C ASP A 803 31.12 -26.40 2.55
N LEU A 804 30.44 -25.89 1.52
CA LEU A 804 30.14 -24.47 1.36
C LEU A 804 28.77 -24.24 0.70
N VAL A 805 28.04 -23.26 1.20
CA VAL A 805 26.90 -22.64 0.50
C VAL A 805 27.38 -21.32 -0.12
N ALA A 806 27.25 -21.17 -1.44
CA ALA A 806 27.53 -19.92 -2.14
C ALA A 806 26.21 -19.24 -2.56
N ARG A 807 26.00 -18.00 -2.12
CA ARG A 807 24.75 -17.27 -2.34
C ARG A 807 24.94 -15.80 -2.69
N ALA A 808 23.88 -15.07 -3.06
CA ALA A 808 23.96 -13.68 -3.51
C ALA A 808 22.98 -12.72 -2.78
N HIS A 809 22.13 -11.92 -3.45
CA HIS A 809 20.92 -11.21 -2.94
C HIS A 809 21.10 -10.12 -1.86
N GLN A 810 22.19 -10.13 -1.11
CA GLN A 810 22.55 -9.14 -0.09
C GLN A 810 23.79 -8.38 -0.54
N VAL A 811 23.69 -7.06 -0.59
CA VAL A 811 24.85 -6.19 -0.82
C VAL A 811 25.80 -6.34 0.36
N VAL A 812 27.06 -6.65 0.06
CA VAL A 812 28.13 -6.81 1.06
C VAL A 812 29.33 -5.95 0.69
N GLN A 813 30.00 -5.38 1.69
CA GLN A 813 30.92 -4.24 1.50
C GLN A 813 32.07 -4.53 0.53
N ASP A 814 32.72 -5.70 0.67
CA ASP A 814 33.85 -6.08 -0.18
C ASP A 814 33.42 -6.93 -1.40
N GLY A 815 32.11 -6.99 -1.68
CA GLY A 815 31.54 -7.82 -2.74
C GLY A 815 31.48 -9.31 -2.39
N TYR A 816 32.08 -9.74 -1.27
CA TYR A 816 31.83 -11.04 -0.67
C TYR A 816 31.85 -10.96 0.85
N GLU A 817 31.13 -11.84 1.54
CA GLU A 817 31.13 -11.95 2.99
C GLU A 817 30.94 -13.40 3.44
N PHE A 818 31.76 -13.86 4.38
CA PHE A 818 31.66 -15.20 4.96
C PHE A 818 30.71 -15.23 6.16
N PHE A 819 30.00 -16.35 6.30
CA PHE A 819 29.11 -16.64 7.41
C PHE A 819 29.32 -18.07 7.94
N ALA A 820 28.89 -18.34 9.17
CA ALA A 820 28.94 -19.64 9.83
C ALA A 820 30.32 -20.35 9.72
N ASN A 821 31.38 -19.67 10.17
CA ASN A 821 32.76 -20.16 10.09
C ASN A 821 33.18 -20.56 8.65
N ARG A 822 32.84 -19.72 7.67
CA ARG A 822 33.15 -19.89 6.24
C ARG A 822 32.45 -21.08 5.58
N ARG A 823 31.36 -21.59 6.17
CA ARG A 823 30.47 -22.59 5.54
C ARG A 823 29.39 -21.98 4.65
N LEU A 824 29.22 -20.66 4.70
CA LEU A 824 28.44 -19.91 3.72
C LEU A 824 29.21 -18.67 3.27
N VAL A 825 29.10 -18.33 1.99
CA VAL A 825 29.59 -17.08 1.43
C VAL A 825 28.48 -16.37 0.64
N THR A 826 28.29 -15.09 0.94
CA THR A 826 27.50 -14.18 0.12
C THR A 826 28.42 -13.51 -0.90
N ILE A 827 28.04 -13.47 -2.18
CA ILE A 827 28.79 -12.89 -3.30
C ILE A 827 27.89 -11.87 -3.99
N PHE A 828 28.38 -10.66 -4.20
CA PHE A 828 27.67 -9.58 -4.89
C PHE A 828 28.58 -8.98 -5.96
N SER A 829 28.14 -8.97 -7.22
CA SER A 829 29.01 -8.67 -8.37
C SER A 829 28.72 -7.33 -9.05
N ALA A 830 27.84 -6.50 -8.49
CA ALA A 830 27.58 -5.13 -8.93
C ALA A 830 28.27 -4.11 -7.99
N PRO A 831 29.36 -3.46 -8.41
CA PRO A 831 30.05 -2.47 -7.58
C PRO A 831 29.27 -1.16 -7.58
N HIS A 832 29.41 -0.38 -6.50
CA HIS A 832 28.69 0.88 -6.31
C HIS A 832 27.19 0.74 -6.60
N TYR A 833 26.59 -0.31 -6.02
CA TYR A 833 25.25 -0.76 -6.39
C TYR A 833 24.22 0.38 -6.35
N CYS A 834 23.40 0.48 -7.39
CA CYS A 834 22.42 1.56 -7.59
C CYS A 834 22.99 3.00 -7.60
N GLY A 835 24.31 3.18 -7.55
CA GLY A 835 24.94 4.46 -7.27
C GLY A 835 24.76 4.95 -5.83
N GLN A 836 24.37 4.05 -4.91
CA GLN A 836 23.96 4.36 -3.54
C GLN A 836 24.91 3.74 -2.51
N PHE A 837 25.38 2.51 -2.75
CA PHE A 837 26.33 1.82 -1.88
C PHE A 837 27.76 2.09 -2.33
N ASP A 838 28.74 2.11 -1.43
CA ASP A 838 30.16 2.18 -1.79
C ASP A 838 30.81 0.79 -1.91
N ASN A 839 29.98 -0.25 -1.98
CA ASN A 839 30.41 -1.63 -2.04
C ASN A 839 31.33 -1.91 -3.25
N ALA A 840 32.28 -2.80 -3.05
CA ALA A 840 32.96 -3.46 -4.13
C ALA A 840 32.06 -4.55 -4.73
N ALA A 841 32.40 -4.99 -5.94
CA ALA A 841 31.95 -6.27 -6.46
C ALA A 841 32.99 -7.33 -6.16
N ALA A 842 32.58 -8.59 -6.06
CA ALA A 842 33.49 -9.72 -6.11
C ALA A 842 32.98 -10.83 -7.04
N THR A 843 33.92 -11.65 -7.50
CA THR A 843 33.66 -12.97 -8.08
C THR A 843 34.50 -13.99 -7.34
N MET A 844 33.99 -15.22 -7.19
CA MET A 844 34.71 -16.32 -6.54
C MET A 844 35.19 -17.31 -7.61
N ALA A 845 36.50 -17.48 -7.75
CA ALA A 845 37.07 -18.50 -8.61
C ALA A 845 37.30 -19.78 -7.78
N VAL A 846 36.74 -20.88 -8.26
CA VAL A 846 36.96 -22.24 -7.75
C VAL A 846 37.86 -22.97 -8.73
N ASN A 847 39.02 -23.42 -8.28
CA ASN A 847 39.96 -24.17 -9.11
C ASN A 847 39.73 -25.69 -9.02
N GLU A 848 40.47 -26.48 -9.81
CA GLU A 848 40.34 -27.94 -9.87
C GLU A 848 40.55 -28.63 -8.51
N GLU A 849 41.36 -28.06 -7.63
CA GLU A 849 41.56 -28.54 -6.25
C GLU A 849 40.50 -28.05 -5.26
N MET A 850 39.39 -27.49 -5.72
CA MET A 850 38.29 -26.93 -4.93
C MET A 850 38.68 -25.73 -4.04
N SER A 851 39.83 -25.11 -4.30
CA SER A 851 40.27 -23.89 -3.62
C SER A 851 39.49 -22.68 -4.13
N CYS A 852 38.88 -21.95 -3.20
CA CYS A 852 38.10 -20.74 -3.47
C CYS A 852 38.96 -19.47 -3.28
N SER A 853 39.05 -18.64 -4.31
CA SER A 853 39.71 -17.34 -4.28
C SER A 853 38.78 -16.22 -4.77
N PHE A 854 38.99 -14.98 -4.32
CA PHE A 854 38.09 -13.87 -4.63
C PHE A 854 38.79 -12.78 -5.44
N ASN A 855 38.20 -12.43 -6.57
CA ASN A 855 38.56 -11.26 -7.34
C ASN A 855 37.65 -10.10 -6.96
N VAL A 856 38.21 -9.08 -6.31
CA VAL A 856 37.44 -7.89 -5.87
C VAL A 856 37.63 -6.74 -6.87
N TYR A 857 36.53 -6.05 -7.19
CA TYR A 857 36.44 -4.92 -8.11
C TYR A 857 35.92 -3.71 -7.33
N ARG A 858 36.84 -2.84 -6.92
CA ARG A 858 36.45 -1.58 -6.28
C ARG A 858 36.00 -0.56 -7.34
N PRO A 859 35.08 0.35 -7.00
CA PRO A 859 34.72 1.46 -7.89
C PRO A 859 35.97 2.31 -8.19
N THR A 860 36.44 2.33 -9.45
CA THR A 860 37.61 3.15 -9.83
C THR A 860 37.18 4.56 -10.24
N ALA A 861 37.79 5.59 -9.65
CA ALA A 861 37.57 7.01 -9.93
C ALA A 861 37.77 7.43 -11.42
N LYS A 862 38.35 6.57 -12.26
CA LYS A 862 38.54 6.81 -13.71
C LYS A 862 37.26 6.59 -14.53
N ALA A 863 36.38 5.68 -14.11
CA ALA A 863 35.06 5.45 -14.73
C ALA A 863 34.12 6.66 -14.49
N VAL A 864 34.30 7.34 -13.35
CA VAL A 864 33.60 8.60 -12.99
C VAL A 864 33.89 9.72 -14.01
N ARG A 865 35.06 9.71 -14.66
CA ARG A 865 35.51 10.79 -15.56
C ARG A 865 35.11 10.60 -17.03
N MET A 866 34.90 9.35 -17.48
CA MET A 866 34.46 9.06 -18.86
C MET A 866 32.93 9.08 -18.99
N ALA A 867 32.19 8.66 -17.96
CA ALA A 867 30.73 8.82 -17.90
C ALA A 867 30.28 10.29 -17.95
N MET A 868 31.17 11.24 -17.58
CA MET A 868 30.93 12.69 -17.63
C MET A 868 31.20 13.34 -19.01
N LYS A 869 31.78 12.62 -20.00
CA LYS A 869 32.17 13.21 -21.30
C LYS A 869 31.27 12.86 -22.49
N ALA A 870 30.33 11.93 -22.36
CA ALA A 870 29.31 11.68 -23.39
C ALA A 870 28.11 12.61 -23.16
N ASN A 871 28.01 13.67 -23.96
CA ASN A 871 27.02 14.75 -23.82
C ASN A 871 25.56 14.26 -23.88
N THR A 872 24.92 14.18 -22.71
CA THR A 872 23.55 14.63 -22.43
C THR A 872 23.53 14.95 -20.93
N PRO A 873 22.87 16.03 -20.46
CA PRO A 873 23.00 16.49 -19.07
C PRO A 873 22.65 15.35 -18.10
N PRO A 874 23.35 15.21 -16.97
CA PRO A 874 23.04 14.16 -16.00
C PRO A 874 21.59 14.38 -15.53
N ALA A 875 20.72 13.40 -15.83
CA ALA A 875 19.54 13.21 -15.00
C ALA A 875 20.08 12.88 -13.60
N THR A 876 19.69 13.72 -12.66
CA THR A 876 19.98 13.68 -11.22
C THR A 876 20.08 12.25 -10.68
N PRO A 877 21.11 11.89 -9.89
CA PRO A 877 21.15 10.62 -9.18
C PRO A 877 19.88 10.50 -8.34
N THR A 878 19.16 9.38 -8.47
CA THR A 878 17.99 9.07 -7.66
C THR A 878 18.47 8.79 -6.23
N PRO A 879 18.22 9.70 -5.28
CA PRO A 879 18.58 9.48 -3.88
C PRO A 879 17.91 8.23 -3.31
N ALA A 880 18.63 7.49 -2.46
CA ALA A 880 17.98 6.60 -1.51
C ALA A 880 17.20 7.47 -0.51
N PRO A 881 15.98 7.09 -0.11
CA PRO A 881 15.21 7.88 0.86
C PRO A 881 15.89 7.98 2.23
N PHE A 882 16.58 6.91 2.66
CA PHE A 882 17.26 6.76 3.95
C PHE A 882 18.40 5.76 3.86
N ASP A 883 19.50 6.05 4.55
CA ASP A 883 20.54 5.07 4.87
C ASP A 883 20.79 5.06 6.37
N HIS A 884 20.85 3.88 7.01
CA HIS A 884 21.08 3.74 8.45
C HIS A 884 22.43 3.09 8.72
N TYR A 885 23.24 3.73 9.57
CA TYR A 885 24.56 3.25 10.00
C TYR A 885 24.62 3.25 11.53
N SER A 886 25.28 2.24 12.11
CA SER A 886 25.58 2.21 13.54
C SER A 886 27.09 2.25 13.72
N VAL A 887 27.57 3.24 14.47
CA VAL A 887 29.00 3.44 14.74
C VAL A 887 29.23 3.54 16.23
N ASP A 888 30.09 2.67 16.75
CA ASP A 888 30.57 2.78 18.12
C ASP A 888 31.79 3.71 18.17
N VAL A 889 31.70 4.81 18.92
CA VAL A 889 32.78 5.79 19.11
C VAL A 889 33.27 5.73 20.56
N ILE A 890 34.59 5.67 20.74
CA ILE A 890 35.22 5.74 22.06
C ILE A 890 35.65 7.18 22.31
N VAL A 891 35.07 7.82 23.33
CA VAL A 891 35.40 9.18 23.74
C VAL A 891 35.54 9.22 25.26
N ASP A 892 36.63 9.82 25.75
CA ASP A 892 36.93 9.97 27.17
C ASP A 892 36.82 8.63 27.95
N ASP A 893 37.40 7.56 27.36
CA ASP A 893 37.41 6.16 27.83
C ASP A 893 36.03 5.50 28.00
N ARG A 894 34.98 6.09 27.39
CA ARG A 894 33.63 5.53 27.37
C ARG A 894 33.19 5.23 25.95
N LYS A 895 32.54 4.08 25.77
CA LYS A 895 31.99 3.64 24.48
C LYS A 895 30.57 4.22 24.31
N VAL A 896 30.35 4.94 23.22
CA VAL A 896 29.06 5.53 22.84
C VAL A 896 28.65 4.97 21.50
N ARG A 897 27.41 4.49 21.37
CA ARG A 897 26.85 4.06 20.09
C ARG A 897 26.10 5.21 19.43
N LEU A 898 26.48 5.55 18.21
CA LEU A 898 25.79 6.52 17.36
C LEU A 898 25.02 5.76 16.28
N GLU A 899 23.71 5.99 16.22
CA GLU A 899 22.86 5.53 15.12
C GLU A 899 22.68 6.69 14.14
N LEU A 900 23.45 6.66 13.06
CA LEU A 900 23.47 7.66 12.00
C LEU A 900 22.41 7.33 10.96
N THR A 901 21.60 8.30 10.60
CA THR A 901 20.63 8.16 9.51
C THR A 901 20.95 9.24 8.47
N ASP A 902 21.34 8.86 7.26
CA ASP A 902 21.52 9.83 6.17
C ASP A 902 20.21 9.94 5.38
N THR A 903 19.85 11.14 4.97
CA THR A 903 18.60 11.40 4.24
C THR A 903 18.82 12.24 3.00
N ALA A 904 18.08 11.89 1.95
CA ALA A 904 18.07 12.66 0.73
C ALA A 904 17.54 14.08 0.94
N GLY A 905 18.35 15.09 0.62
CA GLY A 905 17.96 16.51 0.67
C GLY A 905 17.16 17.00 -0.54
N GLN A 906 16.57 16.12 -1.35
CA GLN A 906 15.74 16.51 -2.51
C GLN A 906 14.26 16.58 -2.13
N GLU A 907 13.51 17.51 -2.73
CA GLU A 907 12.09 17.73 -2.43
C GLU A 907 11.22 16.48 -2.64
N SER A 908 11.60 15.60 -3.58
CA SER A 908 10.90 14.33 -3.86
C SER A 908 10.97 13.30 -2.72
N PHE A 909 11.89 13.45 -1.76
CA PHE A 909 12.01 12.58 -0.58
C PHE A 909 11.58 13.27 0.71
N THR A 910 10.93 14.43 0.61
CA THR A 910 10.56 15.24 1.77
C THR A 910 9.70 14.44 2.77
N ASP A 911 8.69 13.71 2.28
CA ASP A 911 7.79 12.94 3.15
C ASP A 911 8.45 11.71 3.75
N LEU A 912 9.39 11.11 3.03
CA LEU A 912 10.23 10.03 3.54
C LEU A 912 11.17 10.59 4.60
N ARG A 913 12.07 11.51 4.29
CA ARG A 913 13.04 12.10 5.22
C ARG A 913 12.45 12.54 6.57
N ARG A 914 11.21 13.07 6.59
CA ARG A 914 10.48 13.44 7.82
C ARG A 914 10.25 12.26 8.78
N LEU A 915 10.17 11.02 8.30
CA LEU A 915 10.05 9.82 9.13
C LEU A 915 11.30 9.61 10.00
N SER A 916 12.48 10.05 9.55
CA SER A 916 13.74 9.95 10.30
C SER A 916 13.97 11.09 11.29
N TYR A 917 13.08 12.09 11.33
CA TYR A 917 13.17 13.18 12.32
C TYR A 917 12.72 12.71 13.71
N TYR A 918 11.89 11.66 13.77
CA TYR A 918 11.37 11.12 15.02
C TYR A 918 12.50 10.44 15.83
N ASN A 919 12.60 10.77 17.13
CA ASN A 919 13.65 10.31 18.05
C ASN A 919 15.10 10.69 17.69
N THR A 920 15.35 11.55 16.70
CA THR A 920 16.69 12.06 16.42
C THR A 920 17.13 13.06 17.49
N ARG A 921 18.27 12.82 18.15
CA ARG A 921 18.79 13.69 19.24
C ARG A 921 19.69 14.82 18.72
N VAL A 922 20.42 14.58 17.64
CA VAL A 922 21.33 15.56 17.02
C VAL A 922 21.12 15.56 15.51
N PHE A 923 20.92 16.74 14.92
CA PHE A 923 20.89 16.97 13.48
C PHE A 923 22.20 17.57 12.98
N ILE A 924 22.74 17.03 11.90
CA ILE A 924 23.92 17.52 11.18
C ILE A 924 23.45 18.21 9.89
N VAL A 925 23.26 19.52 9.95
CA VAL A 925 22.84 20.29 8.77
C VAL A 925 24.06 20.62 7.93
N CYS A 926 24.14 20.03 6.74
CA CYS A 926 25.25 20.21 5.81
C CYS A 926 24.94 21.27 4.74
N PHE A 927 25.95 22.07 4.38
CA PHE A 927 25.96 22.88 3.16
C PHE A 927 27.31 22.79 2.47
N SER A 928 27.38 23.12 1.18
CA SER A 928 28.63 23.12 0.41
C SER A 928 29.27 24.51 0.47
N VAL A 929 30.55 24.61 0.87
CA VAL A 929 31.23 25.92 0.99
C VAL A 929 31.49 26.60 -0.35
N VAL A 930 31.32 25.89 -1.46
CA VAL A 930 31.42 26.41 -2.83
C VAL A 930 30.05 26.57 -3.52
N ASP A 931 28.95 26.39 -2.78
CA ASP A 931 27.59 26.61 -3.27
C ASP A 931 26.81 27.49 -2.29
N ARG A 932 26.72 28.79 -2.63
CA ARG A 932 26.04 29.79 -1.81
C ARG A 932 24.54 29.53 -1.65
N ASN A 933 23.87 28.91 -2.62
CA ASN A 933 22.45 28.57 -2.48
C ASN A 933 22.25 27.48 -1.41
N SER A 934 23.10 26.46 -1.38
CA SER A 934 23.06 25.45 -0.32
C SER A 934 23.23 26.06 1.08
N PHE A 935 24.04 27.13 1.20
CA PHE A 935 24.23 27.87 2.45
C PHE A 935 23.03 28.74 2.83
N LEU A 936 22.38 29.39 1.86
CA LEU A 936 21.16 30.16 2.11
C LEU A 936 20.00 29.23 2.51
N ASN A 937 19.89 28.06 1.89
CA ASN A 937 18.88 27.03 2.18
C ASN A 937 18.92 26.52 3.61
N VAL A 938 20.08 26.55 4.28
CA VAL A 938 20.16 26.27 5.72
C VAL A 938 19.14 27.11 6.49
N LYS A 939 19.06 28.41 6.20
CA LYS A 939 18.17 29.32 6.92
C LYS A 939 16.74 29.33 6.35
N SER A 940 16.60 29.29 5.03
CA SER A 940 15.28 29.44 4.38
C SER A 940 14.49 28.14 4.29
N GLN A 941 15.13 26.97 4.34
CA GLN A 941 14.50 25.67 4.14
C GLN A 941 14.79 24.70 5.31
N TRP A 942 16.06 24.35 5.54
CA TRP A 942 16.41 23.24 6.43
C TRP A 942 16.08 23.50 7.90
N ILE A 943 16.44 24.67 8.43
CA ILE A 943 16.18 24.97 9.84
C ILE A 943 14.67 25.17 10.12
N PRO A 944 13.91 25.90 9.29
CA PRO A 944 12.45 25.94 9.44
C PRO A 944 11.80 24.55 9.40
N GLU A 945 12.23 23.69 8.46
CA GLU A 945 11.70 22.32 8.34
C GLU A 945 12.04 21.49 9.58
N LEU A 946 13.30 21.44 10.00
CA LEU A 946 13.72 20.67 11.18
C LEU A 946 12.97 21.11 12.44
N ARG A 947 12.77 22.42 12.64
CA ARG A 947 12.06 22.96 13.80
C ARG A 947 10.56 22.69 13.79
N LEU A 948 9.96 22.46 12.63
CA LEU A 948 8.54 22.07 12.51
C LEU A 948 8.29 20.66 13.06
N TYR A 949 9.26 19.75 12.89
CA TYR A 949 9.10 18.33 13.22
C TYR A 949 9.91 17.88 14.44
N SER A 950 10.90 18.66 14.89
CA SER A 950 11.64 18.41 16.12
C SER A 950 11.98 19.70 16.87
N SER A 951 11.48 19.82 18.10
CA SER A 951 11.65 20.99 18.97
C SER A 951 12.73 20.81 20.04
N PHE A 952 13.29 19.60 20.23
CA PHE A 952 14.21 19.27 21.33
C PHE A 952 15.60 18.78 20.88
N SER A 953 15.87 18.69 19.58
CA SER A 953 17.13 18.15 19.07
C SER A 953 18.19 19.24 18.87
N HIS A 954 19.44 18.89 19.15
CA HIS A 954 20.56 19.78 18.93
C HIS A 954 20.94 19.84 17.45
N VAL A 955 21.39 21.00 16.97
CA VAL A 955 21.86 21.16 15.57
C VAL A 955 23.36 21.44 15.55
N ILE A 956 24.09 20.71 14.71
CA ILE A 956 25.47 21.02 14.32
C ILE A 956 25.47 21.43 12.86
N LEU A 957 26.05 22.60 12.57
CA LEU A 957 26.18 23.10 11.20
C LEU A 957 27.50 22.64 10.60
N VAL A 958 27.47 22.05 9.40
CA VAL A 958 28.66 21.52 8.73
C VAL A 958 28.85 22.14 7.35
N GLY A 959 30.00 22.79 7.15
CA GLY A 959 30.47 23.24 5.83
C GLY A 959 31.28 22.15 5.14
N THR A 960 30.73 21.56 4.08
CA THR A 960 31.34 20.46 3.32
C THR A 960 32.14 20.97 2.11
N LYS A 961 33.00 20.11 1.54
CA LYS A 961 33.79 20.36 0.33
C LYS A 961 34.83 21.48 0.46
N ILE A 962 35.47 21.62 1.62
CA ILE A 962 36.52 22.63 1.82
C ILE A 962 37.75 22.45 0.92
N ASP A 963 37.99 21.22 0.45
CA ASP A 963 39.02 20.91 -0.53
C ASP A 963 38.80 21.61 -1.88
N LEU A 964 37.58 22.01 -2.19
CA LEU A 964 37.24 22.80 -3.38
C LEU A 964 37.36 24.32 -3.14
N ARG A 965 37.49 24.74 -1.88
CA ARG A 965 37.69 26.14 -1.49
C ARG A 965 39.18 26.51 -1.50
N GLU A 966 40.06 25.66 -0.98
CA GLU A 966 41.51 25.91 -0.95
C GLU A 966 42.19 25.56 -2.28
N PRO A 967 43.10 26.40 -2.83
CA PRO A 967 43.91 27.43 -2.16
C PRO A 967 43.43 28.89 -2.37
N ALA A 968 42.20 29.10 -2.86
CA ALA A 968 41.69 30.43 -3.19
C ALA A 968 40.64 30.88 -2.16
N GLU A 969 41.10 31.34 -0.98
CA GLU A 969 40.21 31.91 0.05
C GLU A 969 39.47 33.17 -0.43
N ASP A 970 39.97 33.87 -1.46
CA ASP A 970 39.49 35.22 -1.82
C ASP A 970 39.20 35.45 -3.33
N LYS A 971 38.80 34.44 -4.12
CA LYS A 971 38.44 34.66 -5.54
C LYS A 971 37.07 34.09 -5.92
N GLY A 972 36.00 34.77 -5.50
CA GLY A 972 34.66 34.63 -6.07
C GLY A 972 33.53 34.94 -5.07
N GLU A 973 32.57 35.78 -5.47
CA GLU A 973 31.41 36.21 -4.67
C GLU A 973 30.46 35.06 -4.25
N ASP A 974 30.59 33.89 -4.87
CA ASP A 974 29.74 32.71 -4.67
C ASP A 974 30.27 31.69 -3.65
N ARG A 975 31.45 31.92 -3.04
CA ARG A 975 32.02 31.02 -2.03
C ARG A 975 31.67 31.48 -0.62
N VAL A 976 31.45 30.53 0.28
CA VAL A 976 31.12 30.81 1.69
C VAL A 976 32.38 30.77 2.54
N SER A 977 32.70 31.92 3.13
CA SER A 977 33.85 32.04 4.03
C SER A 977 33.57 31.36 5.38
N ARG A 978 34.65 30.95 6.07
CA ARG A 978 34.56 30.40 7.43
C ARG A 978 33.90 31.36 8.42
N LYS A 979 34.07 32.68 8.21
CA LYS A 979 33.44 33.74 9.03
C LYS A 979 31.91 33.75 8.86
N GLU A 980 31.43 33.54 7.64
CA GLU A 980 29.99 33.48 7.33
C GLU A 980 29.35 32.21 7.88
N GLY A 981 30.00 31.06 7.74
CA GLY A 981 29.56 29.81 8.37
C GLY A 981 29.38 29.95 9.89
N ARG A 982 30.36 30.54 10.59
CA ARG A 982 30.26 30.86 12.03
C ARG A 982 29.16 31.86 12.37
N LYS A 983 28.83 32.78 11.46
CA LYS A 983 27.73 33.74 11.65
C LYS A 983 26.37 33.06 11.46
N MET A 984 26.25 32.15 10.50
CA MET A 984 25.04 31.35 10.27
C MET A 984 24.75 30.43 11.45
N ALA A 985 25.76 29.70 11.95
CA ALA A 985 25.60 28.82 13.12
C ALA A 985 25.04 29.58 14.34
N ARG A 986 25.59 30.76 14.64
CA ARG A 986 25.07 31.65 15.71
C ARG A 986 23.63 32.11 15.44
N LYS A 987 23.28 32.36 14.18
CA LYS A 987 21.95 32.85 13.79
C LYS A 987 20.87 31.76 13.87
N ILE A 988 21.21 30.51 13.57
CA ILE A 988 20.29 29.36 13.61
C ILE A 988 20.28 28.64 14.97
N GLY A 989 21.10 29.08 15.92
CA GLY A 989 21.22 28.44 17.24
C GLY A 989 21.92 27.07 17.20
N ALA A 990 22.78 26.82 16.21
CA ALA A 990 23.55 25.58 16.15
C ALA A 990 24.61 25.56 17.26
N LEU A 991 24.79 24.41 17.90
CA LEU A 991 25.76 24.22 18.99
C LEU A 991 27.20 24.46 18.54
N LYS A 992 27.52 24.03 17.32
CA LYS A 992 28.86 24.13 16.76
C LYS A 992 28.81 24.30 15.25
N TYR A 993 29.85 24.92 14.71
CA TYR A 993 30.14 24.96 13.29
C TYR A 993 31.43 24.19 13.02
N VAL A 994 31.33 23.18 12.17
CA VAL A 994 32.47 22.36 11.73
C VAL A 994 32.62 22.49 10.22
N GLU A 995 33.84 22.42 9.73
CA GLU A 995 34.11 22.35 8.29
C GLU A 995 34.83 21.06 7.99
N CYS A 996 34.40 20.35 6.94
CA CYS A 996 34.96 19.06 6.59
C CYS A 996 35.21 18.89 5.09
N SER A 997 36.16 18.01 4.79
CA SER A 997 36.35 17.42 3.47
C SER A 997 36.26 15.91 3.62
N SER A 998 35.21 15.31 3.07
CA SER A 998 35.11 13.85 3.00
C SER A 998 36.21 13.26 2.12
N LEU A 999 36.56 13.94 1.02
CA LEU A 999 37.62 13.52 0.10
C LEU A 999 39.00 13.45 0.78
N ARG A 1000 39.33 14.41 1.63
CA ARG A 1000 40.64 14.48 2.32
C ARG A 1000 40.59 13.96 3.76
N ASN A 1001 39.44 13.45 4.21
CA ASN A 1001 39.20 13.02 5.59
C ASN A 1001 39.55 14.10 6.65
N ILE A 1002 39.25 15.37 6.36
CA ILE A 1002 39.52 16.51 7.25
C ILE A 1002 38.23 16.87 7.99
N GLY A 1003 38.30 17.07 9.31
CA GLY A 1003 37.20 17.58 10.15
C GLY A 1003 36.15 16.56 10.57
N LEU A 1004 36.10 15.37 9.96
CA LEU A 1004 35.11 14.32 10.27
C LEU A 1004 35.27 13.72 11.67
N ARG A 1005 36.52 13.45 12.10
CA ARG A 1005 36.78 12.93 13.44
C ARG A 1005 36.32 13.88 14.55
N SER A 1006 36.61 15.18 14.40
CA SER A 1006 36.16 16.21 15.34
C SER A 1006 34.64 16.28 15.41
N LEU A 1007 33.94 16.16 14.26
CA LEU A 1007 32.48 16.18 14.20
C LEU A 1007 31.86 15.07 15.06
N PHE A 1008 32.33 13.82 14.89
CA PHE A 1008 31.79 12.69 15.65
C PHE A 1008 32.21 12.71 17.12
N GLU A 1009 33.43 13.13 17.46
CA GLU A 1009 33.86 13.32 18.86
C GLU A 1009 33.00 14.37 19.57
N ASP A 1010 32.65 15.48 18.91
CA ASP A 1010 31.80 16.52 19.47
C ASP A 1010 30.37 16.03 19.74
N ILE A 1011 29.82 15.21 18.82
CA ILE A 1011 28.51 14.58 18.99
C ILE A 1011 28.53 13.60 20.16
N SER A 1012 29.56 12.75 20.26
CA SER A 1012 29.69 11.78 21.35
C SER A 1012 29.84 12.46 22.72
N ARG A 1013 30.58 13.57 22.83
CA ARG A 1013 30.67 14.34 24.09
C ARG A 1013 29.32 14.98 24.47
N LEU A 1014 28.55 15.45 23.49
CA LEU A 1014 27.21 15.97 23.74
C LEU A 1014 26.30 14.91 24.38
N VAL A 1015 26.38 13.68 23.91
CA VAL A 1015 25.61 12.54 24.44
C VAL A 1015 26.07 12.15 25.85
N LEU A 1016 27.38 12.15 26.10
CA LEU A 1016 27.95 11.75 27.39
C LEU A 1016 27.71 12.76 28.52
N TYR A 1017 27.62 14.05 28.19
CA TYR A 1017 27.60 15.13 29.18
C TYR A 1017 26.28 15.92 29.22
N SER A 1018 25.24 15.52 28.47
CA SER A 1018 23.90 16.09 28.57
C SER A 1018 23.15 15.57 29.83
N GLU A 1019 22.92 16.46 30.80
CA GLU A 1019 22.18 16.32 32.08
C GLU A 1019 22.24 14.97 32.84
N PRO A 1020 22.95 14.88 33.99
CA PRO A 1020 23.21 13.63 34.71
C PRO A 1020 22.01 12.91 35.37
N SER A 1021 20.79 13.47 35.35
CA SER A 1021 19.68 12.95 36.19
C SER A 1021 18.73 11.96 35.51
N LYS A 1022 18.99 11.49 34.29
CA LYS A 1022 18.06 10.58 33.57
C LYS A 1022 18.66 9.39 32.84
N ILE A 1023 19.99 9.22 32.77
CA ILE A 1023 20.58 8.13 31.99
C ILE A 1023 20.84 6.93 32.92
N LYS A 1024 20.01 5.88 32.80
CA LYS A 1024 20.36 4.54 33.30
C LYS A 1024 21.50 3.98 32.43
N GLU A 1025 22.40 3.18 33.01
CA GLU A 1025 23.54 2.55 32.32
C GLU A 1025 23.18 1.75 31.04
N SER A 1026 21.90 1.48 30.79
CA SER A 1026 21.40 0.82 29.57
C SER A 1026 21.14 1.74 28.36
N GLU A 1027 21.30 3.07 28.46
CA GLU A 1027 21.00 4.04 27.38
C GLU A 1027 22.24 4.76 26.82
N SER A 1028 23.25 4.02 26.36
CA SER A 1028 24.44 4.59 25.68
C SER A 1028 24.28 4.73 24.15
N CYS A 1029 23.04 4.78 23.63
CA CYS A 1029 22.75 4.92 22.21
C CYS A 1029 22.16 6.31 21.89
N CYS A 1030 22.64 6.95 20.81
CA CYS A 1030 22.15 8.25 20.36
C CYS A 1030 21.87 8.26 18.85
N ASN A 1031 20.65 8.63 18.49
CA ASN A 1031 20.23 8.79 17.11
C ASN A 1031 20.68 10.15 16.57
N VAL A 1032 21.34 10.13 15.42
CA VAL A 1032 21.94 11.28 14.76
C VAL A 1032 21.48 11.27 13.30
N LEU A 1033 21.02 12.42 12.79
CA LEU A 1033 20.63 12.60 11.40
C LEU A 1033 21.52 13.60 10.70
#